data_AF-A0A524D264-F1
#
_entry.id   AF-A0A524D264-F1
#
_cell.length_a   1.000
_cell.length_b   1.000
_cell.length_c   1.000
_cell.angle_alpha   90.00
_cell.angle_beta   90.00
_cell.angle_gamma   90.00
#
_symmetry.space_group_name_H-M   'P 1'
#
loop_
_entity.id
_entity.type
_entity.pdbx_description
1 polymer ?
#
loop_
_entity_poly.entity_id
_entity_poly.type
_entity_poly.pdbx_seq_one_letter_code
_entity_poly.pdbx_strand_id
1 'polypeptide(L)'
;MLNNFKFYGFRGGGSPSDGGRFKYRPFKAGSRRKTIIYLLVIVAVVITLLSIFVFWPLYWAGINLNSQLYFNKAGGLNFIKFNFLNFWSNYFFWNKTSLIGAFIGSIIMSIPPDRILLTVIGTRLRFGKPSRIKALAFWWTAGFFIFYLLGHVIDLSGQFAWTIYLIENGEIVFEPLAIIPNAFNVLLNPGSMDMTSIFVYKNLFLPVIMFIIGILIFRAALKVLQNIYIRRNDYQLVANSLFIGALIFGIFFFYLPTMALNGIQITQSWSIILGFFALMGFGIFTTIYAKFKTSRDPRNYIIFTPEKRRLGLLGVVVLIIIVMPLILSVGSIIRITNTDVYRTQEWEARIQRQVEWTTITAGLDMFQELPIDNFTRDTSSGEDEEMIRQIRQYDQDFAVQTLSAKIATTYEGLADSDIVYFNETEYWVAPKTVKLSSFAGDSVATNTELYDHVEGFLAIETFNGNLVNVSEVFNISENYPIFFGESESLRYLAQQEIPSAGRLGGYDTNILLGTEWKEGIEKNNFTYAGEPDGVLRGLQGFYYTAGLGLWGYVSQSEHEYLINRNIRTRVSNILLPNMRIDTDPYLVFDSKNREMYYAVSIFTSIPVGSYATTPIYRFLGVCLVDLKDGNLNFYKNPSLVDDSSDPTYNLWRIFMSTYNWQVAPDWLRNQMRYPEELFELQLEANYIYHVNDFSTWRRGDDFHERPEDGDLFYIETNIGEGIEFVGLDLVEYLGAEARTLAGMYIVRHGNHLGEIIFYHTREEITNRLIGPKTARDSYESEATQIFSLIKGARNGNTLVYPLLSSIYYYIPTYSTVGDIQNLNLAGFVNGFTRSVGYGEDARDAYFDIEEFPPGPFTLNSTAEDPDKDGKFSLIWTESQYADTYEIYQNSTLIAELDSSQTTYEISDLLDGDYLFEVVAVNEYGEETVQIVISVQLVIDYEFNMEEEINQPDDLAKFRVQLENINANFSAGAIEQITVNLTLYTTHNNTEFSLLGGLTLPLDNNTIRTPDYVEANYTIVKNASLVPGEGIIVSGWLNSSISDIIIYYQWTLIIGSVITPLPVGTINVYS
;
A
#
# COMPACT_ATOMS: atom_id res chain seq x y z
N MET A 1 38.59 40.98 38.90
CA MET A 1 38.27 42.26 39.55
C MET A 1 36.81 42.54 39.24
N LEU A 2 35.87 42.32 40.18
CA LEU A 2 35.40 43.32 41.16
C LEU A 2 34.93 44.61 40.44
N ASN A 3 33.74 45.17 40.59
CA ASN A 3 32.60 44.89 41.46
C ASN A 3 31.48 45.89 41.08
N ASN A 4 30.22 45.52 41.32
CA ASN A 4 29.14 46.29 42.00
C ASN A 4 28.68 47.67 41.47
N PHE A 5 27.41 47.80 41.01
CA PHE A 5 26.12 47.94 41.75
C PHE A 5 25.75 49.39 42.15
N LYS A 6 24.52 49.82 41.81
CA LYS A 6 23.46 50.40 42.69
C LYS A 6 22.66 51.57 42.09
N PHE A 7 21.36 51.30 41.88
CA PHE A 7 20.17 51.85 42.56
C PHE A 7 19.92 53.36 42.79
N TYR A 8 18.59 53.62 42.91
CA TYR A 8 17.85 54.76 43.49
C TYR A 8 17.36 55.82 42.48
N GLY A 9 16.12 56.31 42.51
CA GLY A 9 15.08 56.27 43.56
C GLY A 9 14.62 57.69 43.91
N PHE A 10 13.42 58.05 43.44
CA PHE A 10 12.44 59.05 43.92
C PHE A 10 12.83 60.27 44.79
N ARG A 11 12.33 61.46 44.37
CA ARG A 11 11.57 62.52 45.12
C ARG A 11 11.70 63.84 44.33
N GLY A 12 10.73 64.75 44.21
CA GLY A 12 9.44 64.98 44.86
C GLY A 12 9.27 66.50 45.10
N GLY A 13 8.13 67.09 44.68
CA GLY A 13 7.65 68.46 45.02
C GLY A 13 8.31 69.61 44.24
N GLY A 14 7.68 70.73 43.87
CA GLY A 14 6.37 71.33 44.10
C GLY A 14 6.43 72.76 43.50
N SER A 15 5.29 73.28 43.01
CA SER A 15 5.05 74.61 42.39
C SER A 15 5.38 75.82 43.31
N PRO A 16 5.29 77.13 42.93
CA PRO A 16 4.75 77.75 41.70
C PRO A 16 5.49 79.01 41.15
N SER A 17 5.06 79.43 39.96
CA SER A 17 5.05 80.78 39.34
C SER A 17 5.98 81.89 39.87
N ASP A 18 6.89 82.38 39.02
CA ASP A 18 6.89 83.82 38.68
C ASP A 18 7.67 84.11 37.38
N GLY A 19 7.32 85.22 36.73
CA GLY A 19 7.82 85.64 35.44
C GLY A 19 9.32 86.01 35.43
N GLY A 20 10.07 85.38 34.53
CA GLY A 20 11.44 85.75 34.20
C GLY A 20 11.86 85.13 32.87
N ARG A 21 11.98 85.95 31.83
CA ARG A 21 12.53 85.53 30.53
C ARG A 21 13.99 85.14 30.69
N PHE A 22 14.27 83.88 31.00
CA PHE A 22 15.60 83.30 30.81
C PHE A 22 15.78 82.94 29.33
N LYS A 23 16.58 83.74 28.63
CA LYS A 23 17.18 83.39 27.34
C LYS A 23 18.08 82.16 27.55
N TYR A 24 17.57 80.97 27.31
CA TYR A 24 18.43 79.82 27.00
C TYR A 24 18.89 79.95 25.55
N ARG A 25 20.21 80.04 25.35
CA ARG A 25 20.83 79.88 24.02
C ARG A 25 20.36 78.54 23.45
N PRO A 26 19.77 78.49 22.24
CA PRO A 26 19.48 77.22 21.61
C PRO A 26 20.81 76.53 21.33
N PHE A 27 21.02 75.34 21.89
CA PHE A 27 21.96 74.39 21.29
C PHE A 27 21.56 74.25 19.82
N LYS A 28 22.52 74.40 18.88
CA LYS A 28 22.33 74.22 17.43
C LYS A 28 21.81 72.80 17.15
N ALA A 29 20.50 72.60 17.23
CA ALA A 29 19.80 71.33 17.01
C ALA A 29 19.51 71.05 15.52
N GLY A 30 20.30 71.62 14.61
CA GLY A 30 20.09 71.53 13.16
C GLY A 30 21.04 70.59 12.42
N SER A 31 22.24 70.30 12.95
CA SER A 31 23.24 69.52 12.19
C SER A 31 23.10 68.02 12.39
N ARG A 32 22.96 67.50 13.64
CA ARG A 32 22.83 66.05 13.88
C ARG A 32 21.62 65.41 13.17
N ARG A 33 20.48 66.09 13.12
CA ARG A 33 19.27 65.56 12.45
C ARG A 33 19.43 65.51 10.92
N LYS A 34 20.09 66.51 10.32
CA LYS A 34 20.43 66.51 8.89
C LYS A 34 21.49 65.47 8.56
N THR A 35 22.53 65.32 9.38
CA THR A 35 23.55 64.29 9.21
C THR A 35 22.97 62.88 9.32
N ILE A 36 22.04 62.63 10.25
CA ILE A 36 21.34 61.33 10.34
C ILE A 36 20.45 61.09 9.11
N ILE A 37 19.77 62.11 8.59
CA ILE A 37 18.97 61.98 7.36
C ILE A 37 19.87 61.70 6.15
N TYR A 38 20.98 62.42 5.98
CA TYR A 38 21.94 62.15 4.90
C TYR A 38 22.57 60.76 5.04
N LEU A 39 22.92 60.33 6.25
CA LEU A 39 23.39 58.97 6.51
C LEU A 39 22.33 57.94 6.13
N LEU A 40 21.08 58.12 6.51
CA LEU A 40 19.97 57.22 6.15
C LEU A 40 19.74 57.19 4.63
N VAL A 41 19.86 58.33 3.95
CA VAL A 41 19.76 58.40 2.48
C VAL A 41 20.92 57.68 1.82
N ILE A 42 22.16 57.90 2.28
CA ILE A 42 23.34 57.21 1.76
C ILE A 42 23.22 55.70 1.99
N VAL A 43 22.85 55.27 3.20
CA VAL A 43 22.62 53.86 3.52
C VAL A 43 21.51 53.27 2.64
N ALA A 44 20.39 53.98 2.45
CA ALA A 44 19.32 53.54 1.57
C ALA A 44 19.79 53.41 0.11
N VAL A 45 20.58 54.37 -0.40
CA VAL A 45 21.17 54.31 -1.74
C VAL A 45 22.13 53.12 -1.86
N VAL A 46 23.02 52.91 -0.87
CA VAL A 46 23.94 51.77 -0.85
C VAL A 46 23.18 50.45 -0.82
N ILE A 47 22.18 50.31 0.05
CA ILE A 47 21.33 49.10 0.11
C ILE A 47 20.62 48.88 -1.21
N THR A 48 20.09 49.95 -1.84
CA THR A 48 19.41 49.85 -3.14
C THR A 48 20.39 49.41 -4.23
N LEU A 49 21.59 49.97 -4.27
CA LEU A 49 22.63 49.59 -5.23
C LEU A 49 23.08 48.14 -5.00
N LEU A 50 23.34 47.73 -3.76
CA LEU A 50 23.65 46.33 -3.43
C LEU A 50 22.51 45.39 -3.82
N SER A 51 21.26 45.81 -3.60
CA SER A 51 20.07 45.03 -4.00
C SER A 51 20.00 44.85 -5.50
N ILE A 52 20.21 45.91 -6.28
CA ILE A 52 20.10 45.87 -7.74
C ILE A 52 21.30 45.16 -8.38
N PHE A 53 22.52 45.41 -7.90
CA PHE A 53 23.74 44.97 -8.58
C PHE A 53 24.35 43.70 -7.98
N VAL A 54 23.96 43.27 -6.78
CA VAL A 54 24.51 42.07 -6.14
C VAL A 54 23.39 41.07 -5.83
N PHE A 55 22.46 41.44 -4.94
CA PHE A 55 21.47 40.49 -4.43
C PHE A 55 20.46 40.05 -5.48
N TRP A 56 20.00 40.95 -6.34
CA TRP A 56 19.05 40.63 -7.40
C TRP A 56 19.64 39.69 -8.47
N PRO A 57 20.82 39.96 -9.07
CA PRO A 57 21.47 39.02 -9.96
C PRO A 57 21.74 37.66 -9.31
N LEU A 58 22.24 37.63 -8.08
CA LEU A 58 22.53 36.38 -7.37
C LEU A 58 21.26 35.55 -7.10
N TYR A 59 20.17 36.20 -6.69
CA TYR A 59 18.88 35.54 -6.46
C TYR A 59 18.31 34.94 -7.75
N TRP A 60 18.32 35.71 -8.84
CA TRP A 60 17.79 35.24 -10.13
C TRP A 60 18.70 34.24 -10.83
N ALA A 61 20.00 34.22 -10.56
CA ALA A 61 20.95 33.28 -11.15
C ALA A 61 20.50 31.83 -10.92
N GLY A 62 20.22 31.45 -9.67
CA GLY A 62 19.77 30.09 -9.34
C GLY A 62 18.42 29.74 -9.96
N ILE A 63 17.46 30.67 -9.97
CA ILE A 63 16.13 30.47 -10.58
C ILE A 63 16.25 30.29 -12.10
N ASN A 64 17.07 31.11 -12.75
CA ASN A 64 17.29 31.05 -14.19
C ASN A 64 18.00 29.77 -14.61
N LEU A 65 18.96 29.28 -13.82
CA LEU A 65 19.61 28.00 -14.07
C LEU A 65 18.61 26.84 -13.96
N ASN A 66 17.86 26.75 -12.87
CA ASN A 66 16.82 25.73 -12.70
C ASN A 66 15.75 25.82 -13.80
N SER A 67 15.38 27.04 -14.22
CA SER A 67 14.43 27.23 -15.32
C SER A 67 14.96 26.74 -16.67
N GLN A 68 16.26 26.87 -16.93
CA GLN A 68 16.87 26.31 -18.13
C GLN A 68 16.94 24.78 -18.04
N LEU A 69 17.39 24.25 -16.89
CA LEU A 69 17.52 22.81 -16.62
C LEU A 69 16.21 22.10 -16.93
N TYR A 70 15.13 22.42 -16.22
CA TYR A 70 13.90 21.64 -16.33
C TYR A 70 13.14 21.90 -17.62
N PHE A 71 13.33 23.06 -18.25
CA PHE A 71 12.80 23.29 -19.58
C PHE A 71 13.48 22.40 -20.62
N ASN A 72 14.81 22.27 -20.55
CA ASN A 72 15.58 21.50 -21.53
C ASN A 72 15.55 19.98 -21.24
N LYS A 73 15.63 19.59 -19.97
CA LYS A 73 15.89 18.20 -19.54
C LYS A 73 14.70 17.48 -18.91
N ALA A 74 13.58 18.18 -18.68
CA ALA A 74 12.39 17.58 -18.06
C ALA A 74 11.13 17.80 -18.92
N GLY A 75 11.26 17.71 -20.24
CA GLY A 75 10.12 17.79 -21.16
C GLY A 75 9.43 19.16 -21.22
N GLY A 76 10.17 20.26 -21.05
CA GLY A 76 9.62 21.62 -21.17
C GLY A 76 8.96 22.16 -19.90
N LEU A 77 9.20 21.55 -18.74
CA LEU A 77 8.58 21.98 -17.48
C LEU A 77 8.95 23.42 -17.11
N ASN A 78 7.94 24.19 -16.73
CA ASN A 78 8.10 25.58 -16.33
C ASN A 78 8.45 25.69 -14.84
N PHE A 79 9.75 25.61 -14.53
CA PHE A 79 10.24 25.75 -13.15
C PHE A 79 9.82 27.06 -12.50
N ILE A 80 9.80 28.19 -13.23
CA ILE A 80 9.40 29.48 -12.66
C ILE A 80 7.97 29.39 -12.12
N LYS A 81 7.07 28.72 -12.84
CA LYS A 81 5.70 28.47 -12.37
C LYS A 81 5.69 27.67 -11.07
N PHE A 82 6.44 26.57 -11.00
CA PHE A 82 6.45 25.68 -9.82
C PHE A 82 7.15 26.32 -8.61
N ASN A 83 8.33 26.88 -8.82
CA ASN A 83 9.05 27.64 -7.82
C ASN A 83 8.19 28.80 -7.31
N PHE A 84 7.49 29.51 -8.19
CA PHE A 84 6.58 30.58 -7.78
C PHE A 84 5.37 30.06 -7.00
N LEU A 85 4.80 28.89 -7.31
CA LEU A 85 3.72 28.29 -6.51
C LEU A 85 4.22 27.90 -5.12
N ASN A 86 5.36 27.20 -5.03
CA ASN A 86 6.01 26.83 -3.77
C ASN A 86 6.42 28.08 -2.96
N PHE A 87 6.85 29.14 -3.63
CA PHE A 87 7.29 30.40 -3.01
C PHE A 87 6.14 31.35 -2.64
N TRP A 88 5.04 31.38 -3.42
CA TRP A 88 3.82 32.13 -3.12
C TRP A 88 3.21 31.75 -1.80
N SER A 89 3.36 30.48 -1.48
CA SER A 89 2.90 29.84 -0.27
C SER A 89 3.62 30.40 0.98
N ASN A 90 4.90 30.80 0.87
CA ASN A 90 5.73 31.01 2.07
C ASN A 90 6.46 32.38 2.19
N TYR A 91 6.82 33.09 1.10
CA TYR A 91 7.87 34.15 1.22
C TYR A 91 7.71 35.43 0.36
N PHE A 92 6.69 35.57 -0.49
CA PHE A 92 6.65 36.70 -1.43
C PHE A 92 6.09 38.01 -0.86
N PHE A 93 6.83 39.12 -1.03
CA PHE A 93 6.45 40.46 -0.56
C PHE A 93 5.26 41.08 -1.33
N TRP A 94 4.81 40.52 -2.45
CA TRP A 94 3.63 40.93 -3.26
C TRP A 94 2.59 39.81 -3.39
N ASN A 95 2.14 39.25 -2.26
CA ASN A 95 1.21 38.12 -2.22
C ASN A 95 -0.28 38.57 -2.33
N LYS A 96 -1.11 37.89 -3.15
CA LYS A 96 -2.57 38.14 -3.21
C LYS A 96 -3.20 37.99 -1.81
N THR A 97 -2.71 37.08 -0.96
CA THR A 97 -3.24 36.89 0.40
C THR A 97 -2.98 38.09 1.30
N SER A 98 -1.78 38.67 1.23
CA SER A 98 -1.45 39.94 1.88
C SER A 98 -2.35 41.08 1.40
N LEU A 99 -2.63 41.14 0.09
CA LEU A 99 -3.56 42.11 -0.47
C LEU A 99 -5.00 41.90 0.03
N ILE A 100 -5.49 40.65 0.05
CA ILE A 100 -6.79 40.27 0.61
C ILE A 100 -6.86 40.74 2.07
N GLY A 101 -5.84 40.46 2.87
CA GLY A 101 -5.75 40.89 4.25
C GLY A 101 -5.78 42.42 4.40
N ALA A 102 -5.02 43.13 3.56
CA ALA A 102 -5.00 44.59 3.51
C ALA A 102 -6.38 45.20 3.22
N PHE A 103 -7.10 44.65 2.22
CA PHE A 103 -8.45 45.09 1.87
C PHE A 103 -9.44 44.79 2.99
N ILE A 104 -9.49 43.54 3.48
CA ILE A 104 -10.40 43.13 4.55
C ILE A 104 -10.22 44.04 5.77
N GLY A 105 -8.97 44.22 6.22
CA GLY A 105 -8.68 45.04 7.39
C GLY A 105 -9.01 46.51 7.20
N SER A 106 -8.65 47.08 6.05
CA SER A 106 -8.94 48.49 5.75
C SER A 106 -10.44 48.76 5.65
N ILE A 107 -11.20 47.86 5.03
CA ILE A 107 -12.67 47.95 4.93
C ILE A 107 -13.31 47.87 6.33
N ILE A 108 -12.96 46.84 7.11
CA ILE A 108 -13.53 46.65 8.45
C ILE A 108 -13.24 47.87 9.34
N MET A 109 -12.03 48.43 9.28
CA MET A 109 -11.69 49.61 10.09
C MET A 109 -12.32 50.91 9.57
N SER A 110 -12.81 50.93 8.33
CA SER A 110 -13.41 52.11 7.68
C SER A 110 -14.92 52.25 7.87
N ILE A 111 -15.63 51.23 8.36
CA ILE A 111 -17.10 51.25 8.43
C ILE A 111 -17.61 51.22 9.90
N PRO A 112 -17.90 52.37 10.54
CA PRO A 112 -17.40 53.72 10.23
C PRO A 112 -15.93 53.89 10.64
N PRO A 113 -15.21 54.93 10.13
CA PRO A 113 -13.76 55.03 10.30
C PRO A 113 -13.33 55.05 11.77
N ASP A 114 -12.55 54.03 12.17
CA ASP A 114 -12.05 53.90 13.54
C ASP A 114 -10.96 54.94 13.80
N ARG A 115 -11.13 55.75 14.84
CA ARG A 115 -10.14 56.78 15.22
C ARG A 115 -9.50 56.49 16.58
N ILE A 116 -9.80 55.35 17.18
CA ILE A 116 -9.51 55.07 18.58
C ILE A 116 -8.01 54.89 18.75
N LEU A 117 -7.40 54.01 17.96
CA LEU A 117 -5.96 53.76 17.98
C LEU A 117 -5.17 55.06 17.85
N LEU A 118 -5.53 55.88 16.85
CA LEU A 118 -4.90 57.18 16.61
C LEU A 118 -5.19 58.19 17.73
N THR A 119 -6.34 58.12 18.37
CA THR A 119 -6.65 58.99 19.52
C THR A 119 -5.78 58.61 20.71
N VAL A 120 -5.60 57.31 20.99
CA VAL A 120 -4.74 56.83 22.09
C VAL A 120 -3.29 57.25 21.85
N ILE A 121 -2.76 56.98 20.64
CA ILE A 121 -1.41 57.40 20.25
C ILE A 121 -1.28 58.93 20.29
N GLY A 122 -2.25 59.65 19.73
CA GLY A 122 -2.29 61.11 19.68
C GLY A 122 -2.39 61.75 21.07
N THR A 123 -3.03 61.11 22.05
CA THR A 123 -3.04 61.58 23.44
C THR A 123 -1.68 61.44 24.13
N ARG A 124 -0.91 60.37 23.87
CA ARG A 124 0.47 60.23 24.35
C ARG A 124 1.44 61.19 23.65
N LEU A 125 1.28 61.39 22.34
CA LEU A 125 2.15 62.22 21.50
C LEU A 125 1.70 63.69 21.37
N ARG A 126 0.62 64.10 22.06
CA ARG A 126 0.05 65.46 22.08
C ARG A 126 -0.48 66.01 20.74
N PHE A 127 -0.86 65.14 19.79
CA PHE A 127 -1.45 65.54 18.49
C PHE A 127 -2.99 65.63 18.48
N GLY A 128 -3.66 65.30 19.60
CA GLY A 128 -5.11 65.42 19.74
C GLY A 128 -5.93 64.33 19.05
N LYS A 129 -7.25 64.56 18.89
CA LYS A 129 -8.21 63.57 18.35
C LYS A 129 -8.44 63.79 16.84
N PRO A 130 -8.11 62.80 15.98
CA PRO A 130 -8.25 62.97 14.54
C PRO A 130 -9.72 62.99 14.06
N SER A 131 -9.95 63.67 12.93
CA SER A 131 -11.24 63.64 12.23
C SER A 131 -11.47 62.27 11.58
N ARG A 132 -12.74 61.94 11.25
CA ARG A 132 -13.06 60.66 10.58
C ARG A 132 -12.41 60.53 9.21
N ILE A 133 -12.24 61.64 8.50
CA ILE A 133 -11.55 61.67 7.20
C ILE A 133 -10.06 61.36 7.38
N LYS A 134 -9.40 61.93 8.40
CA LYS A 134 -7.98 61.62 8.71
C LYS A 134 -7.79 60.16 9.14
N ALA A 135 -8.75 59.62 9.90
CA ALA A 135 -8.74 58.21 10.28
C ALA A 135 -8.97 57.28 9.08
N LEU A 136 -9.90 57.63 8.18
CA LEU A 136 -10.12 56.91 6.93
C LEU A 136 -8.85 56.90 6.08
N ALA A 137 -8.22 58.07 5.91
CA ALA A 137 -6.95 58.19 5.18
C ALA A 137 -5.84 57.34 5.82
N PHE A 138 -5.76 57.28 7.15
CA PHE A 138 -4.80 56.42 7.85
C PHE A 138 -5.04 54.93 7.56
N TRP A 139 -6.28 54.44 7.66
CA TRP A 139 -6.55 53.02 7.42
C TRP A 139 -6.31 52.60 5.97
N TRP A 140 -6.49 53.49 5.01
CA TRP A 140 -6.14 53.25 3.60
C TRP A 140 -4.67 53.55 3.24
N THR A 141 -3.83 53.92 4.21
CA THR A 141 -2.38 54.14 4.00
C THR A 141 -1.56 53.26 4.94
N ALA A 142 -1.27 53.73 6.16
CA ALA A 142 -0.50 52.98 7.14
C ALA A 142 -1.25 51.74 7.66
N GLY A 143 -2.57 51.82 7.83
CA GLY A 143 -3.39 50.68 8.20
C GLY A 143 -3.42 49.59 7.13
N PHE A 144 -3.51 49.99 5.86
CA PHE A 144 -3.44 49.09 4.72
C PHE A 144 -2.13 48.31 4.74
N PHE A 145 -1.01 48.99 4.97
CA PHE A 145 0.30 48.33 5.12
C PHE A 145 0.38 47.40 6.34
N ILE A 146 -0.20 47.76 7.49
CA ILE A 146 -0.24 46.88 8.66
C ILE A 146 -1.02 45.60 8.35
N PHE A 147 -2.20 45.73 7.76
CA PHE A 147 -3.03 44.57 7.41
C PHE A 147 -2.48 43.78 6.22
N TYR A 148 -1.70 44.43 5.36
CA TYR A 148 -0.92 43.76 4.34
C TYR A 148 0.06 42.77 4.96
N LEU A 149 0.86 43.22 5.95
CA LEU A 149 1.78 42.34 6.66
C LEU A 149 1.05 41.24 7.45
N LEU A 150 -0.08 41.56 8.08
CA LEU A 150 -0.88 40.55 8.78
C LEU A 150 -1.57 39.56 7.84
N GLY A 151 -1.85 39.94 6.59
CA GLY A 151 -2.52 39.10 5.60
C GLY A 151 -1.72 37.87 5.21
N HIS A 152 -0.40 37.86 5.43
CA HIS A 152 0.44 36.65 5.29
C HIS A 152 -0.04 35.49 6.17
N VAL A 153 -0.74 35.78 7.28
CA VAL A 153 -1.28 34.74 8.18
C VAL A 153 -2.37 33.88 7.49
N ILE A 154 -2.98 34.36 6.41
CA ILE A 154 -4.03 33.64 5.68
C ILE A 154 -3.48 32.37 4.99
N ASP A 155 -2.21 32.35 4.61
CA ASP A 155 -1.58 31.27 3.83
C ASP A 155 -0.37 30.66 4.53
N LEU A 156 -0.39 30.58 5.86
CA LEU A 156 0.76 30.06 6.64
C LEU A 156 1.20 28.64 6.25
N SER A 157 0.29 27.82 5.72
CA SER A 157 0.55 26.44 5.32
C SER A 157 0.81 26.28 3.83
N GLY A 158 0.66 27.35 3.03
CA GLY A 158 0.70 27.29 1.59
C GLY A 158 -0.53 26.67 0.90
N GLN A 159 -1.44 26.07 1.67
CA GLN A 159 -2.61 25.36 1.14
C GLN A 159 -3.68 26.32 0.59
N PHE A 160 -3.68 27.59 1.00
CA PHE A 160 -4.62 28.58 0.46
C PHE A 160 -4.26 28.88 -1.00
N ALA A 161 -2.97 29.17 -1.26
CA ALA A 161 -2.49 29.39 -2.63
C ALA A 161 -2.69 28.15 -3.50
N TRP A 162 -2.41 26.96 -2.96
CA TRP A 162 -2.63 25.69 -3.66
C TRP A 162 -4.11 25.49 -4.05
N THR A 163 -5.04 25.74 -3.12
CA THR A 163 -6.48 25.60 -3.40
C THR A 163 -6.96 26.58 -4.45
N ILE A 164 -6.48 27.84 -4.42
CA ILE A 164 -6.76 28.82 -5.47
C ILE A 164 -6.21 28.35 -6.82
N TYR A 165 -5.01 27.77 -6.84
CA TYR A 165 -4.42 27.24 -8.07
C TYR A 165 -5.28 26.12 -8.68
N LEU A 166 -5.78 25.18 -7.88
CA LEU A 166 -6.70 24.13 -8.37
C LEU A 166 -7.98 24.72 -8.98
N ILE A 167 -8.55 25.74 -8.35
CA ILE A 167 -9.74 26.45 -8.85
C ILE A 167 -9.42 27.21 -10.16
N GLU A 168 -8.30 27.93 -10.22
CA GLU A 168 -7.88 28.71 -11.40
C GLU A 168 -7.61 27.80 -12.62
N ASN A 169 -7.20 26.54 -12.41
CA ASN A 169 -7.03 25.54 -13.48
C ASN A 169 -8.30 24.72 -13.78
N GLY A 170 -9.41 24.95 -13.06
CA GLY A 170 -10.69 24.29 -13.32
C GLY A 170 -10.81 22.86 -12.77
N GLU A 171 -9.89 22.42 -11.91
CA GLU A 171 -9.92 21.09 -11.29
C GLU A 171 -11.00 20.97 -10.22
N ILE A 172 -11.27 22.08 -9.53
CA ILE A 172 -12.32 22.20 -8.52
C ILE A 172 -13.34 23.22 -8.99
N VAL A 173 -14.61 22.82 -9.01
CA VAL A 173 -15.73 23.71 -9.30
C VAL A 173 -15.94 24.65 -8.11
N PHE A 174 -15.70 25.95 -8.33
CA PHE A 174 -15.86 26.96 -7.27
C PHE A 174 -17.30 27.45 -7.18
N GLU A 175 -18.07 26.82 -6.28
CA GLU A 175 -19.43 27.23 -5.91
C GLU A 175 -19.50 27.68 -4.44
N PRO A 176 -19.19 28.96 -4.12
CA PRO A 176 -19.08 29.43 -2.74
C PRO A 176 -20.35 29.24 -1.90
N LEU A 177 -21.51 29.32 -2.54
CA LEU A 177 -22.81 29.15 -1.89
C LEU A 177 -23.13 27.69 -1.56
N ALA A 178 -22.45 26.73 -2.20
CA ALA A 178 -22.60 25.30 -1.94
C ALA A 178 -21.52 24.77 -0.99
N ILE A 179 -20.26 25.20 -1.14
CA ILE A 179 -19.11 24.66 -0.39
C ILE A 179 -19.28 24.80 1.13
N ILE A 180 -19.69 25.97 1.64
CA ILE A 180 -19.87 26.18 3.08
C ILE A 180 -21.01 25.29 3.62
N PRO A 181 -22.23 25.29 3.06
CA PRO A 181 -23.28 24.35 3.47
C PRO A 181 -22.87 22.89 3.38
N ASN A 182 -22.17 22.47 2.33
CA ASN A 182 -21.72 21.10 2.14
C ASN A 182 -20.71 20.68 3.21
N ALA A 183 -19.75 21.55 3.56
CA ALA A 183 -18.82 21.30 4.66
C ALA A 183 -19.56 21.10 6.00
N PHE A 184 -20.56 21.93 6.30
CA PHE A 184 -21.41 21.73 7.48
C PHE A 184 -22.32 20.49 7.35
N ASN A 185 -22.73 20.12 6.15
CA ASN A 185 -23.52 18.92 5.90
C ASN A 185 -22.72 17.65 6.21
N VAL A 186 -21.40 17.62 5.97
CA VAL A 186 -20.52 16.53 6.43
C VAL A 186 -20.63 16.35 7.95
N LEU A 187 -20.71 17.43 8.73
CA LEU A 187 -20.90 17.31 10.17
C LEU A 187 -22.29 16.75 10.54
N LEU A 188 -23.34 17.17 9.83
CA LEU A 188 -24.73 16.87 10.17
C LEU A 188 -25.26 15.55 9.62
N ASN A 189 -24.65 15.04 8.53
CA ASN A 189 -25.04 13.82 7.85
C ASN A 189 -23.88 12.80 7.91
N PRO A 190 -24.02 11.72 8.69
CA PRO A 190 -22.99 10.69 8.83
C PRO A 190 -22.56 10.07 7.49
N GLY A 191 -23.47 9.87 6.54
CA GLY A 191 -23.18 9.25 5.24
C GLY A 191 -22.59 10.18 4.18
N SER A 192 -22.23 11.42 4.53
CA SER A 192 -21.64 12.36 3.57
C SER A 192 -20.11 12.21 3.52
N MET A 193 -19.59 11.93 2.31
CA MET A 193 -18.16 11.75 2.01
C MET A 193 -17.60 12.90 1.15
N ASP A 194 -18.10 14.13 1.32
CA ASP A 194 -17.68 15.29 0.50
C ASP A 194 -16.33 15.87 0.96
N MET A 195 -15.26 15.11 0.69
CA MET A 195 -13.88 15.46 1.01
C MET A 195 -13.42 16.72 0.24
N THR A 196 -13.91 16.92 -0.99
CA THR A 196 -13.55 18.08 -1.82
C THR A 196 -14.06 19.38 -1.19
N SER A 197 -15.33 19.43 -0.76
CA SER A 197 -15.86 20.61 -0.07
C SER A 197 -15.15 20.87 1.26
N ILE A 198 -14.81 19.82 2.03
CA ILE A 198 -14.03 19.97 3.27
C ILE A 198 -12.64 20.54 2.99
N PHE A 199 -11.93 20.02 1.99
CA PHE A 199 -10.61 20.49 1.59
C PHE A 199 -10.65 21.98 1.23
N VAL A 200 -11.58 22.40 0.37
CA VAL A 200 -11.73 23.80 -0.03
C VAL A 200 -12.16 24.67 1.15
N TYR A 201 -13.10 24.21 1.98
CA TYR A 201 -13.55 24.94 3.16
C TYR A 201 -12.39 25.22 4.12
N LYS A 202 -11.63 24.18 4.48
CA LYS A 202 -10.50 24.25 5.41
C LYS A 202 -9.38 25.14 4.89
N ASN A 203 -9.03 25.03 3.61
CA ASN A 203 -7.84 25.68 3.07
C ASN A 203 -8.12 27.07 2.47
N LEU A 204 -9.35 27.37 2.05
CA LEU A 204 -9.71 28.65 1.45
C LEU A 204 -10.60 29.53 2.35
N PHE A 205 -11.74 29.01 2.80
CA PHE A 205 -12.75 29.80 3.50
C PHE A 205 -12.37 30.04 4.96
N LEU A 206 -11.93 29.00 5.65
CA LEU A 206 -11.64 29.05 7.07
C LEU A 206 -10.55 30.08 7.42
N PRO A 207 -9.39 30.18 6.73
CA PRO A 207 -8.36 31.17 7.06
C PRO A 207 -8.85 32.61 6.87
N VAL A 208 -9.64 32.86 5.82
CA VAL A 208 -10.24 34.18 5.55
C VAL A 208 -11.26 34.55 6.63
N ILE A 209 -12.13 33.61 7.02
CA ILE A 209 -13.09 33.81 8.12
C ILE A 209 -12.35 34.12 9.43
N MET A 210 -11.32 33.36 9.76
CA MET A 210 -10.51 33.58 10.96
C MET A 210 -9.81 34.93 10.95
N PHE A 211 -9.29 35.35 9.81
CA PHE A 211 -8.70 36.67 9.65
C PHE A 211 -9.72 37.80 9.85
N ILE A 212 -10.90 37.68 9.24
CA ILE A 212 -12.02 38.63 9.43
C ILE A 212 -12.39 38.73 10.91
N ILE A 213 -12.57 37.59 11.59
CA ILE A 213 -12.91 37.54 13.02
C ILE A 213 -11.81 38.18 13.86
N GLY A 214 -10.54 37.90 13.58
CA GLY A 214 -9.40 38.50 14.26
C GLY A 214 -9.39 40.03 14.19
N ILE A 215 -9.70 40.59 13.02
CA ILE A 215 -9.79 42.06 12.85
C ILE A 215 -11.02 42.63 13.57
N LEU A 216 -12.15 41.93 13.57
CA LEU A 216 -13.34 42.34 14.31
C LEU A 216 -13.07 42.35 15.83
N ILE A 217 -12.36 41.35 16.35
CA ILE A 217 -11.90 41.28 17.75
C ILE A 217 -10.97 42.46 18.04
N PHE A 218 -9.96 42.70 17.20
CA PHE A 218 -9.04 43.83 17.36
C PHE A 218 -9.81 45.17 17.43
N ARG A 219 -10.78 45.37 16.53
CA ARG A 219 -11.62 46.57 16.52
C ARG A 219 -12.51 46.69 17.75
N ALA A 220 -13.11 45.59 18.20
CA ALA A 220 -13.91 45.57 19.42
C ALA A 220 -13.04 45.84 20.66
N ALA A 221 -11.82 45.32 20.71
CA ALA A 221 -10.85 45.57 21.79
C ALA A 221 -10.45 47.06 21.85
N LEU A 222 -10.24 47.72 20.71
CA LEU A 222 -10.05 49.17 20.67
C LEU A 222 -11.27 49.91 21.26
N LYS A 223 -12.50 49.51 20.91
CA LYS A 223 -13.72 50.10 21.50
C LYS A 223 -13.82 49.90 23.00
N VAL A 224 -13.44 48.72 23.52
CA VAL A 224 -13.32 48.46 24.95
C VAL A 224 -12.35 49.45 25.59
N LEU A 225 -11.14 49.59 25.04
CA LEU A 225 -10.14 50.56 25.52
C LEU A 225 -10.64 52.01 25.50
N GLN A 226 -11.33 52.42 24.43
CA GLN A 226 -11.96 53.75 24.36
C GLN A 226 -12.98 53.96 25.48
N ASN A 227 -13.81 52.95 25.74
CA ASN A 227 -14.87 53.07 26.73
C ASN A 227 -14.33 53.03 28.17
N ILE A 228 -13.17 52.42 28.42
CA ILE A 228 -12.49 52.46 29.72
C ILE A 228 -11.80 53.82 29.93
N TYR A 229 -10.94 54.23 28.99
CA TYR A 229 -10.01 55.35 29.22
C TYR A 229 -10.49 56.71 28.72
N ILE A 230 -11.33 56.76 27.67
CA ILE A 230 -11.67 58.01 26.97
C ILE A 230 -13.12 58.43 27.24
N ARG A 231 -14.09 57.51 27.06
CA ARG A 231 -15.53 57.83 27.11
C ARG A 231 -16.21 57.46 28.43
N ARG A 232 -15.67 56.49 29.19
CA ARG A 232 -16.25 55.95 30.43
C ARG A 232 -17.71 55.49 30.29
N ASN A 233 -18.08 54.86 29.17
CA ASN A 233 -19.45 54.37 28.92
C ASN A 233 -19.54 52.87 29.24
N ASP A 234 -20.23 52.56 30.33
CA ASP A 234 -20.34 51.19 30.87
C ASP A 234 -21.17 50.28 29.96
N TYR A 235 -22.27 50.78 29.37
CA TYR A 235 -23.12 49.98 28.49
C TYR A 235 -22.38 49.55 27.22
N GLN A 236 -21.64 50.47 26.61
CA GLN A 236 -20.85 50.18 25.42
C GLN A 236 -19.61 49.33 25.76
N LEU A 237 -19.07 49.45 26.97
CA LEU A 237 -18.03 48.54 27.45
C LEU A 237 -18.56 47.10 27.46
N VAL A 238 -19.69 46.86 28.14
CA VAL A 238 -20.33 45.54 28.22
C VAL A 238 -20.67 44.99 26.83
N ALA A 239 -21.29 45.80 25.97
CA ALA A 239 -21.66 45.37 24.62
C ALA A 239 -20.45 44.92 23.78
N ASN A 240 -19.34 45.67 23.80
CA ASN A 240 -18.13 45.31 23.05
C ASN A 240 -17.42 44.09 23.65
N SER A 241 -17.45 43.91 24.98
CA SER A 241 -16.98 42.68 25.62
C SER A 241 -17.80 41.46 25.20
N LEU A 242 -19.14 41.59 25.13
CA LEU A 242 -20.02 40.53 24.64
C LEU A 242 -19.77 40.21 23.16
N PHE A 243 -19.51 41.21 22.32
CA PHE A 243 -19.13 40.97 20.92
C PHE A 243 -17.79 40.24 20.79
N ILE A 244 -16.80 40.54 21.63
CA ILE A 244 -15.55 39.78 21.66
C ILE A 244 -15.84 38.33 22.07
N GLY A 245 -16.63 38.10 23.12
CA GLY A 245 -17.06 36.76 23.52
C GLY A 245 -17.78 36.01 22.40
N ALA A 246 -18.73 36.66 21.72
CA ALA A 246 -19.41 36.10 20.56
C ALA A 246 -18.41 35.72 19.48
N LEU A 247 -17.51 36.62 19.09
CA LEU A 247 -16.50 36.34 18.06
C LEU A 247 -15.56 35.19 18.43
N ILE A 248 -15.21 35.02 19.70
CA ILE A 248 -14.46 33.84 20.18
C ILE A 248 -15.26 32.55 19.96
N PHE A 249 -16.55 32.53 20.29
CA PHE A 249 -17.42 31.40 19.93
C PHE A 249 -17.53 31.22 18.41
N GLY A 250 -17.51 32.31 17.65
CA GLY A 250 -17.50 32.29 16.19
C GLY A 250 -16.27 31.58 15.62
N ILE A 251 -15.09 31.76 16.23
CA ILE A 251 -13.88 31.00 15.85
C ILE A 251 -14.18 29.50 15.95
N PHE A 252 -14.62 29.01 17.11
CA PHE A 252 -14.91 27.59 17.27
C PHE A 252 -16.03 27.10 16.35
N PHE A 253 -17.08 27.90 16.14
CA PHE A 253 -18.20 27.55 15.26
C PHE A 253 -17.75 27.24 13.83
N PHE A 254 -16.90 28.08 13.25
CA PHE A 254 -16.40 27.86 11.89
C PHE A 254 -15.30 26.78 11.83
N TYR A 255 -14.69 26.40 12.96
CA TYR A 255 -13.81 25.22 12.99
C TYR A 255 -14.56 23.89 13.00
N LEU A 256 -15.86 23.86 13.38
CA LEU A 256 -16.60 22.60 13.57
C LEU A 256 -16.53 21.63 12.36
N PRO A 257 -16.69 22.07 11.10
CA PRO A 257 -16.65 21.15 9.95
C PRO A 257 -15.32 20.41 9.76
N THR A 258 -14.22 20.97 10.27
CA THR A 258 -12.87 20.41 10.08
C THR A 258 -12.44 19.47 11.20
N MET A 259 -13.29 19.26 12.20
CA MET A 259 -13.03 18.40 13.36
C MET A 259 -13.79 17.06 13.25
N ALA A 260 -13.15 15.97 13.67
CA ALA A 260 -13.81 14.68 13.86
C ALA A 260 -14.58 14.68 15.20
N LEU A 261 -15.88 14.99 15.17
CA LEU A 261 -16.70 15.12 16.37
C LEU A 261 -17.47 13.83 16.67
N ASN A 262 -17.44 13.40 17.93
CA ASN A 262 -18.32 12.34 18.43
C ASN A 262 -19.74 12.88 18.75
N GLY A 263 -20.72 12.02 19.00
CA GLY A 263 -22.11 12.40 19.28
C GLY A 263 -22.28 13.32 20.49
N ILE A 264 -21.46 13.14 21.52
CA ILE A 264 -21.43 14.01 22.71
C ILE A 264 -20.95 15.41 22.32
N GLN A 265 -19.87 15.50 21.55
CA GLN A 265 -19.28 16.74 21.06
C GLN A 265 -20.19 17.44 20.06
N ILE A 266 -20.91 16.71 19.21
CA ILE A 266 -21.97 17.25 18.34
C ILE A 266 -23.04 17.92 19.21
N THR A 267 -23.48 17.27 20.30
CA THR A 267 -24.43 17.88 21.26
C THR A 267 -23.83 19.12 21.94
N GLN A 268 -22.58 19.06 22.38
CA GLN A 268 -21.88 20.17 23.00
C GLN A 268 -21.65 21.34 22.04
N SER A 269 -21.48 21.08 20.73
CA SER A 269 -21.26 22.09 19.69
C SER A 269 -22.43 23.06 19.57
N TRP A 270 -23.65 22.64 19.93
CA TRP A 270 -24.80 23.56 20.05
C TRP A 270 -24.56 24.67 21.07
N SER A 271 -23.76 24.44 22.11
CA SER A 271 -23.35 25.48 23.07
C SER A 271 -22.49 26.54 22.39
N ILE A 272 -21.66 26.14 21.42
CA ILE A 272 -20.83 27.05 20.63
C ILE A 272 -21.71 27.89 19.70
N ILE A 273 -22.63 27.24 18.99
CA ILE A 273 -23.58 27.89 18.08
C ILE A 273 -24.47 28.88 18.86
N LEU A 274 -25.07 28.44 19.96
CA LEU A 274 -25.89 29.28 20.83
C LEU A 274 -25.05 30.39 21.48
N GLY A 275 -23.81 30.11 21.89
CA GLY A 275 -22.87 31.11 22.41
C GLY A 275 -22.62 32.24 21.42
N PHE A 276 -22.33 31.89 20.17
CA PHE A 276 -22.13 32.85 19.09
C PHE A 276 -23.36 33.75 18.90
N PHE A 277 -24.53 33.17 18.67
CA PHE A 277 -25.74 33.94 18.36
C PHE A 277 -26.34 34.66 19.57
N ALA A 278 -26.34 34.05 20.76
CA ALA A 278 -26.93 34.65 21.96
C ALA A 278 -26.08 35.82 22.48
N LEU A 279 -24.75 35.70 22.51
CA LEU A 279 -23.87 36.82 22.90
C LEU A 279 -23.91 37.95 21.86
N MET A 280 -23.97 37.62 20.57
CA MET A 280 -24.15 38.61 19.51
C MET A 280 -25.48 39.36 19.69
N GLY A 281 -26.59 38.63 19.86
CA GLY A 281 -27.91 39.20 20.11
C GLY A 281 -27.95 40.06 21.37
N PHE A 282 -27.33 39.61 22.47
CA PHE A 282 -27.26 40.36 23.72
C PHE A 282 -26.38 41.62 23.60
N GLY A 283 -25.27 41.54 22.85
CA GLY A 283 -24.44 42.70 22.50
C GLY A 283 -25.20 43.75 21.65
N ILE A 284 -26.01 43.30 20.68
CA ILE A 284 -26.87 44.19 19.87
C ILE A 284 -27.94 44.83 20.77
N PHE A 285 -28.62 44.04 21.59
CA PHE A 285 -29.64 44.53 22.52
C PHE A 285 -29.07 45.59 23.47
N THR A 286 -27.94 45.30 24.12
CA THR A 286 -27.28 46.25 25.03
C THR A 286 -26.86 47.53 24.31
N THR A 287 -26.42 47.44 23.05
CA THR A 287 -26.09 48.60 22.21
C THR A 287 -27.32 49.47 21.90
N ILE A 288 -28.45 48.85 21.53
CA ILE A 288 -29.70 49.55 21.24
C ILE A 288 -30.28 50.18 22.51
N TYR A 289 -30.31 49.43 23.61
CA TYR A 289 -30.76 49.88 24.92
C TYR A 289 -29.95 51.09 25.41
N ALA A 290 -28.62 51.04 25.26
CA ALA A 290 -27.73 52.14 25.57
C ALA A 290 -28.08 53.41 24.77
N LYS A 291 -28.25 53.28 23.45
CA LYS A 291 -28.58 54.42 22.57
C LYS A 291 -29.91 55.05 22.96
N PHE A 292 -30.94 54.24 23.18
CA PHE A 292 -32.25 54.72 23.60
C PHE A 292 -32.19 55.52 24.91
N LYS A 293 -31.41 55.02 25.87
CA LYS A 293 -31.26 55.66 27.18
C LYS A 293 -30.43 56.94 27.13
N THR A 294 -29.30 56.94 26.41
CA THR A 294 -28.47 58.14 26.22
C THR A 294 -29.20 59.20 25.40
N SER A 295 -30.14 58.82 24.53
CA SER A 295 -31.01 59.77 23.80
C SER A 295 -32.01 60.47 24.70
N ARG A 296 -32.42 59.85 25.82
CA ARG A 296 -33.33 60.46 26.80
C ARG A 296 -32.59 61.37 27.78
N ASP A 297 -31.40 60.98 28.22
CA ASP A 297 -30.50 61.83 29.01
C ASP A 297 -29.03 61.50 28.70
N PRO A 298 -28.22 62.48 28.22
CA PRO A 298 -26.82 62.28 27.87
C PRO A 298 -25.92 61.94 29.07
N ARG A 299 -26.37 62.09 30.32
CA ARG A 299 -25.61 61.72 31.53
C ARG A 299 -25.77 60.24 31.92
N ASN A 300 -26.72 59.52 31.33
CA ASN A 300 -27.03 58.12 31.64
C ASN A 300 -26.14 57.10 30.91
N TYR A 301 -24.82 57.34 30.91
CA TYR A 301 -23.83 56.44 30.29
C TYR A 301 -23.20 55.44 31.29
N ILE A 302 -23.46 55.61 32.59
CA ILE A 302 -23.03 54.75 33.69
C ILE A 302 -24.17 53.78 34.04
N ILE A 303 -23.86 52.51 34.31
CA ILE A 303 -24.89 51.53 34.71
C ILE A 303 -25.12 51.65 36.23
N PHE A 304 -26.33 52.01 36.64
CA PHE A 304 -26.70 52.10 38.06
C PHE A 304 -27.13 50.73 38.63
N THR A 305 -27.12 50.59 39.96
CA THR A 305 -27.44 49.33 40.68
C THR A 305 -28.72 48.59 40.25
N PRO A 306 -29.89 49.23 40.01
CA PRO A 306 -31.08 48.50 39.56
C PRO A 306 -30.94 47.94 38.14
N GLU A 307 -30.15 48.59 37.29
CA GLU A 307 -29.90 48.15 35.91
C GLU A 307 -28.88 47.03 35.86
N LYS A 308 -27.85 47.09 36.73
CA LYS A 308 -26.92 45.98 36.95
C LYS A 308 -27.68 44.70 37.28
N ARG A 309 -28.74 44.77 38.11
CA ARG A 309 -29.59 43.61 38.45
C ARG A 309 -30.36 43.08 37.24
N ARG A 310 -30.98 43.95 36.42
CA ARG A 310 -31.76 43.53 35.24
C ARG A 310 -30.89 42.96 34.13
N LEU A 311 -29.78 43.62 33.80
CA LEU A 311 -28.80 43.13 32.82
C LEU A 311 -28.09 41.87 33.33
N GLY A 312 -27.80 41.79 34.63
CA GLY A 312 -27.25 40.60 35.27
C GLY A 312 -28.21 39.41 35.16
N LEU A 313 -29.50 39.61 35.45
CA LEU A 313 -30.52 38.55 35.30
C LEU A 313 -30.66 38.08 33.85
N LEU A 314 -30.68 39.00 32.88
CA LEU A 314 -30.68 38.66 31.46
C LEU A 314 -29.41 37.90 31.06
N GLY A 315 -28.25 38.33 31.57
CA GLY A 315 -26.98 37.63 31.36
C GLY A 315 -26.98 36.21 31.93
N VAL A 316 -27.62 35.98 33.09
CA VAL A 316 -27.82 34.64 33.65
C VAL A 316 -28.70 33.78 32.75
N VAL A 317 -29.79 34.34 32.20
CA VAL A 317 -30.65 33.60 31.24
C VAL A 317 -29.87 33.22 29.98
N VAL A 318 -29.11 34.17 29.40
CA VAL A 318 -28.25 33.88 28.25
C VAL A 318 -27.21 32.81 28.58
N LEU A 319 -26.59 32.89 29.76
CA LEU A 319 -25.64 31.88 30.22
C LEU A 319 -26.30 30.49 30.34
N ILE A 320 -27.51 30.40 30.90
CA ILE A 320 -28.26 29.14 30.99
C ILE A 320 -28.51 28.56 29.60
N ILE A 321 -28.94 29.38 28.63
CA ILE A 321 -29.17 28.92 27.24
C ILE A 321 -27.87 28.37 26.63
N ILE A 322 -26.75 29.06 26.82
CA ILE A 322 -25.44 28.64 26.29
C ILE A 322 -24.98 27.32 26.92
N VAL A 323 -25.16 27.16 28.24
CA VAL A 323 -24.68 26.00 28.99
C VAL A 323 -25.66 24.81 28.92
N MET A 324 -26.90 25.02 28.47
CA MET A 324 -27.92 23.97 28.43
C MET A 324 -27.49 22.72 27.64
N PRO A 325 -26.91 22.80 26.43
CA PRO A 325 -26.48 21.60 25.71
C PRO A 325 -25.32 20.87 26.41
N LEU A 326 -24.43 21.61 27.11
CA LEU A 326 -23.42 20.99 27.98
C LEU A 326 -24.06 20.19 29.11
N ILE A 327 -25.10 20.74 29.75
CA ILE A 327 -25.82 20.05 30.84
C ILE A 327 -26.54 18.80 30.30
N LEU A 328 -27.18 18.91 29.12
CA LEU A 328 -27.87 17.78 28.49
C LEU A 328 -26.91 16.65 28.11
N SER A 329 -25.66 16.95 27.73
CA SER A 329 -24.68 15.93 27.37
C SER A 329 -24.06 15.22 28.58
N VAL A 330 -24.14 15.77 29.81
CA VAL A 330 -23.65 15.12 31.04
C VAL A 330 -24.23 13.72 31.21
N GLY A 331 -25.51 13.53 30.88
CA GLY A 331 -26.16 12.23 30.98
C GLY A 331 -25.54 11.17 30.06
N SER A 332 -25.07 11.56 28.87
CA SER A 332 -24.37 10.66 27.95
C SER A 332 -22.92 10.42 28.39
N ILE A 333 -22.24 11.46 28.90
CA ILE A 333 -20.87 11.36 29.43
C ILE A 333 -20.79 10.35 30.58
N ILE A 334 -21.71 10.44 31.56
CA ILE A 334 -21.72 9.51 32.70
C ILE A 334 -22.01 8.07 32.25
N ARG A 335 -22.81 7.91 31.20
CA ARG A 335 -23.21 6.60 30.65
C ARG A 335 -22.29 6.11 29.54
N ILE A 336 -21.17 6.78 29.25
CA ILE A 336 -20.27 6.39 28.15
C ILE A 336 -19.62 5.02 28.35
N THR A 337 -19.62 4.51 29.59
CA THR A 337 -19.18 3.15 29.90
C THR A 337 -20.20 2.08 29.49
N ASN A 338 -21.46 2.46 29.22
CA ASN A 338 -22.48 1.56 28.68
C ASN A 338 -22.21 1.33 27.18
N THR A 339 -22.18 0.07 26.77
CA THR A 339 -21.88 -0.38 25.41
C THR A 339 -22.76 0.28 24.35
N ASP A 340 -24.08 0.37 24.56
CA ASP A 340 -25.00 0.95 23.58
C ASP A 340 -24.77 2.45 23.40
N VAL A 341 -24.52 3.15 24.51
CA VAL A 341 -24.24 4.59 24.48
C VAL A 341 -22.91 4.86 23.80
N TYR A 342 -21.87 4.06 24.08
CA TYR A 342 -20.58 4.16 23.41
C TYR A 342 -20.71 3.88 21.90
N ARG A 343 -21.47 2.85 21.52
CA ARG A 343 -21.72 2.52 20.12
C ARG A 343 -22.30 3.70 19.35
N THR A 344 -23.39 4.28 19.84
CA THR A 344 -24.01 5.40 19.12
C THR A 344 -23.21 6.70 19.22
N GLN A 345 -22.62 7.01 20.39
CA GLN A 345 -22.00 8.31 20.61
C GLN A 345 -20.55 8.37 20.14
N GLU A 346 -19.77 7.31 20.19
CA GLU A 346 -18.36 7.30 19.76
C GLU A 346 -18.16 6.55 18.45
N TRP A 347 -18.68 5.33 18.35
CA TRP A 347 -18.42 4.48 17.19
C TRP A 347 -19.13 5.00 15.93
N GLU A 348 -20.46 4.98 15.90
CA GLU A 348 -21.26 5.36 14.72
C GLU A 348 -21.05 6.84 14.35
N ALA A 349 -20.96 7.73 15.35
CA ALA A 349 -20.86 9.16 15.12
C ALA A 349 -19.47 9.62 14.65
N ARG A 350 -18.39 8.93 15.07
CA ARG A 350 -17.01 9.36 14.81
C ARG A 350 -16.15 8.26 14.24
N ILE A 351 -15.93 7.17 14.97
CA ILE A 351 -14.89 6.18 14.63
C ILE A 351 -15.19 5.49 13.30
N GLN A 352 -16.42 5.04 13.07
CA GLN A 352 -16.83 4.41 11.81
C GLN A 352 -16.55 5.35 10.62
N ARG A 353 -16.83 6.64 10.78
CA ARG A 353 -16.55 7.65 9.76
C ARG A 353 -15.04 7.86 9.56
N GLN A 354 -14.25 7.79 10.64
CA GLN A 354 -12.79 7.84 10.53
C GLN A 354 -12.24 6.63 9.78
N VAL A 355 -12.77 5.42 10.02
CA VAL A 355 -12.45 4.21 9.26
C VAL A 355 -12.76 4.44 7.77
N GLU A 356 -13.99 4.83 7.43
CA GLU A 356 -14.40 5.06 6.03
C GLU A 356 -13.56 6.14 5.33
N TRP A 357 -13.32 7.29 5.97
CA TRP A 357 -12.54 8.38 5.38
C TRP A 357 -11.07 8.02 5.25
N THR A 358 -10.49 7.39 6.28
CA THR A 358 -9.07 7.05 6.30
C THR A 358 -8.75 5.93 5.31
N THR A 359 -9.63 4.94 5.17
CA THR A 359 -9.51 3.88 4.14
C THR A 359 -9.35 4.48 2.76
N ILE A 360 -10.21 5.45 2.41
CA ILE A 360 -10.16 6.13 1.10
C ILE A 360 -8.92 7.02 0.98
N THR A 361 -8.59 7.84 1.99
CA THR A 361 -7.45 8.78 1.87
C THR A 361 -6.12 8.04 1.86
N ALA A 362 -5.93 7.04 2.72
CA ALA A 362 -4.73 6.21 2.68
C ALA A 362 -4.67 5.27 1.47
N GLY A 363 -5.80 4.99 0.80
CA GLY A 363 -5.83 4.05 -0.33
C GLY A 363 -5.70 2.60 0.14
N LEU A 364 -6.47 2.23 1.17
CA LEU A 364 -6.47 0.89 1.76
C LEU A 364 -7.48 -0.05 1.05
N ASP A 365 -8.25 0.47 0.09
CA ASP A 365 -9.22 -0.28 -0.72
C ASP A 365 -8.57 -1.32 -1.65
N MET A 366 -7.27 -1.19 -1.90
CA MET A 366 -6.45 -2.15 -2.64
C MET A 366 -5.96 -3.35 -1.82
N PHE A 367 -6.22 -3.38 -0.51
CA PHE A 367 -5.78 -4.45 0.39
C PHE A 367 -6.77 -5.61 0.36
N GLN A 368 -6.27 -6.80 0.02
CA GLN A 368 -6.99 -8.05 0.16
C GLN A 368 -6.58 -8.74 1.47
N GLU A 369 -7.55 -9.15 2.27
CA GLU A 369 -7.27 -9.94 3.48
C GLU A 369 -7.48 -11.43 3.20
N LEU A 370 -6.51 -12.26 3.61
CA LEU A 370 -6.55 -13.71 3.52
C LEU A 370 -6.12 -14.36 4.84
N PRO A 371 -6.64 -15.55 5.21
CA PRO A 371 -6.10 -16.32 6.32
C PRO A 371 -4.64 -16.73 6.06
N ILE A 372 -3.85 -16.86 7.13
CA ILE A 372 -2.43 -17.22 7.06
C ILE A 372 -2.16 -18.56 6.35
N ASP A 373 -3.07 -19.54 6.47
CA ASP A 373 -2.98 -20.84 5.77
C ASP A 373 -2.88 -20.70 4.24
N ASN A 374 -3.43 -19.64 3.65
CA ASN A 374 -3.34 -19.41 2.21
C ASN A 374 -1.90 -19.13 1.75
N PHE A 375 -1.01 -18.72 2.65
CA PHE A 375 0.41 -18.52 2.35
C PHE A 375 1.19 -19.85 2.31
N THR A 376 0.70 -20.91 2.95
CA THR A 376 1.41 -22.20 3.07
C THR A 376 0.77 -23.35 2.29
N ARG A 377 -0.45 -23.16 1.76
CA ARG A 377 -1.30 -24.22 1.18
C ARG A 377 -0.76 -24.92 -0.08
N ASP A 378 0.18 -24.33 -0.79
CA ASP A 378 0.60 -24.79 -2.12
C ASP A 378 2.06 -25.22 -2.21
N THR A 379 2.82 -25.28 -1.11
CA THR A 379 4.26 -25.63 -1.19
C THR A 379 4.48 -27.14 -1.28
N SER A 380 5.03 -27.59 -2.40
CA SER A 380 5.53 -28.95 -2.60
C SER A 380 7.03 -29.05 -2.29
N SER A 381 7.54 -30.24 -1.96
CA SER A 381 8.97 -30.43 -1.64
C SER A 381 9.93 -30.01 -2.76
N GLY A 382 9.46 -30.01 -4.02
CA GLY A 382 10.22 -29.51 -5.17
C GLY A 382 10.30 -27.99 -5.23
N GLU A 383 9.27 -27.29 -4.78
CA GLU A 383 9.23 -25.82 -4.67
C GLU A 383 10.09 -25.33 -3.50
N ASP A 384 10.16 -26.10 -2.41
CA ASP A 384 11.04 -25.78 -1.28
C ASP A 384 12.52 -25.77 -1.71
N GLU A 385 12.97 -26.74 -2.51
CA GLU A 385 14.35 -26.75 -3.03
C GLU A 385 14.67 -25.54 -3.93
N GLU A 386 13.69 -25.06 -4.68
CA GLU A 386 13.84 -23.87 -5.52
C GLU A 386 13.90 -22.61 -4.65
N MET A 387 12.98 -22.49 -3.69
CA MET A 387 12.94 -21.40 -2.71
C MET A 387 14.25 -21.27 -1.95
N ILE A 388 14.78 -22.38 -1.41
CA ILE A 388 16.03 -22.38 -0.62
C ILE A 388 17.20 -21.78 -1.40
N ARG A 389 17.26 -21.98 -2.73
CA ARG A 389 18.33 -21.45 -3.59
C ARG A 389 18.21 -19.94 -3.86
N GLN A 390 17.10 -19.33 -3.46
CA GLN A 390 16.80 -17.92 -3.67
C GLN A 390 16.69 -17.15 -2.34
N ILE A 391 16.82 -17.83 -1.20
CA ILE A 391 16.79 -17.18 0.12
C ILE A 391 17.94 -16.19 0.28
N ARG A 392 17.63 -14.96 0.67
CA ARG A 392 18.64 -13.95 0.95
C ARG A 392 19.45 -14.34 2.19
N GLN A 393 20.69 -14.74 1.98
CA GLN A 393 21.61 -15.11 3.07
C GLN A 393 22.47 -13.94 3.55
N TYR A 394 22.65 -12.91 2.70
CA TYR A 394 23.51 -11.76 2.98
C TYR A 394 22.69 -10.47 3.06
N ASP A 395 22.82 -9.74 4.16
CA ASP A 395 22.12 -8.49 4.39
C ASP A 395 22.86 -7.27 3.82
N GLN A 396 22.23 -6.11 3.93
CA GLN A 396 22.73 -4.86 3.37
C GLN A 396 24.06 -4.43 4.01
N ASP A 397 24.23 -4.62 5.32
CA ASP A 397 25.46 -4.27 6.02
C ASP A 397 26.64 -5.12 5.53
N PHE A 398 26.40 -6.43 5.33
CA PHE A 398 27.37 -7.32 4.70
C PHE A 398 27.71 -6.88 3.28
N ALA A 399 26.70 -6.51 2.49
CA ALA A 399 26.87 -6.05 1.11
C ALA A 399 27.74 -4.80 1.03
N VAL A 400 27.43 -3.75 1.80
CA VAL A 400 28.19 -2.49 1.83
C VAL A 400 29.65 -2.75 2.22
N GLN A 401 29.90 -3.65 3.16
CA GLN A 401 31.26 -3.99 3.59
C GLN A 401 32.05 -4.71 2.49
N THR A 402 31.46 -5.72 1.87
CA THR A 402 32.06 -6.48 0.76
C THR A 402 32.33 -5.58 -0.45
N LEU A 403 31.38 -4.72 -0.81
CA LEU A 403 31.47 -3.83 -1.95
C LEU A 403 32.46 -2.69 -1.72
N SER A 404 32.46 -2.08 -0.53
CA SER A 404 33.39 -0.98 -0.21
C SER A 404 34.86 -1.42 -0.27
N ALA A 405 35.18 -2.67 0.09
CA ALA A 405 36.51 -3.24 -0.02
C ALA A 405 37.04 -3.35 -1.47
N LYS A 406 36.16 -3.23 -2.48
CA LYS A 406 36.52 -3.22 -3.91
C LYS A 406 36.79 -1.83 -4.47
N ILE A 407 36.53 -0.77 -3.69
CA ILE A 407 36.86 0.60 -4.08
C ILE A 407 38.36 0.82 -3.91
N ALA A 408 39.06 1.05 -5.02
CA ALA A 408 40.51 1.16 -5.04
C ALA A 408 41.04 2.60 -5.02
N THR A 409 40.18 3.60 -5.27
CA THR A 409 40.59 5.01 -5.35
C THR A 409 40.26 5.77 -4.07
N THR A 410 40.92 6.92 -3.87
CA THR A 410 40.75 7.75 -2.66
C THR A 410 39.61 8.76 -2.74
N TYR A 411 39.05 8.98 -3.94
CA TYR A 411 38.00 9.97 -4.20
C TYR A 411 36.64 9.34 -4.50
N GLU A 412 36.58 8.02 -4.69
CA GLU A 412 35.34 7.27 -4.77
C GLU A 412 34.85 6.87 -3.36
N GLY A 413 33.54 6.76 -3.23
CA GLY A 413 32.83 6.15 -2.12
C GLY A 413 31.67 5.32 -2.65
N LEU A 414 30.82 4.85 -1.75
CA LEU A 414 29.66 4.04 -2.09
C LEU A 414 28.38 4.80 -1.72
N ALA A 415 27.43 4.84 -2.65
CA ALA A 415 26.05 5.26 -2.37
C ALA A 415 25.33 4.16 -1.54
N ASP A 416 24.01 4.26 -1.37
CA ASP A 416 23.28 3.20 -0.68
C ASP A 416 23.26 1.93 -1.53
N SER A 417 23.12 0.79 -0.87
CA SER A 417 23.08 -0.51 -1.53
C SER A 417 21.63 -0.97 -1.56
N ASP A 418 21.02 -1.00 -2.73
CA ASP A 418 19.58 -1.28 -2.86
C ASP A 418 19.37 -2.69 -3.40
N ILE A 419 18.24 -3.29 -3.04
CA ILE A 419 17.81 -4.54 -3.66
C ILE A 419 17.27 -4.27 -5.06
N VAL A 420 17.87 -4.94 -6.04
CA VAL A 420 17.38 -4.97 -7.41
C VAL A 420 17.08 -6.41 -7.81
N TYR A 421 15.83 -6.66 -8.18
CA TYR A 421 15.43 -7.91 -8.82
C TYR A 421 15.62 -7.77 -10.33
N PHE A 422 16.51 -8.58 -10.90
CA PHE A 422 16.86 -8.52 -12.31
C PHE A 422 17.09 -9.91 -12.87
N ASN A 423 16.34 -10.27 -13.91
CA ASN A 423 16.46 -11.57 -14.59
C ASN A 423 16.35 -12.77 -13.63
N GLU A 424 15.27 -12.80 -12.84
CA GLU A 424 14.94 -13.91 -11.91
C GLU A 424 16.01 -14.14 -10.83
N THR A 425 16.66 -13.06 -10.39
CA THR A 425 17.65 -13.11 -9.32
C THR A 425 17.69 -11.77 -8.60
N GLU A 426 17.80 -11.84 -7.30
CA GLU A 426 17.98 -10.69 -6.43
C GLU A 426 19.46 -10.33 -6.20
N TYR A 427 19.74 -9.02 -6.28
CA TYR A 427 21.08 -8.47 -6.08
C TYR A 427 21.07 -7.30 -5.11
N TRP A 428 22.11 -7.21 -4.28
CA TRP A 428 22.48 -5.95 -3.65
C TRP A 428 23.30 -5.13 -4.64
N VAL A 429 22.78 -3.98 -5.06
CA VAL A 429 23.39 -3.11 -6.07
C VAL A 429 23.74 -1.78 -5.41
N ALA A 430 25.02 -1.42 -5.45
CA ALA A 430 25.51 -0.18 -4.89
C ALA A 430 26.25 0.66 -5.95
N PRO A 431 25.70 1.82 -6.35
CA PRO A 431 26.40 2.77 -7.19
C PRO A 431 27.65 3.31 -6.48
N LYS A 432 28.72 3.52 -7.23
CA LYS A 432 29.81 4.35 -6.73
C LYS A 432 29.36 5.81 -6.67
N THR A 433 30.01 6.59 -5.80
CA THR A 433 29.78 8.04 -5.68
C THR A 433 31.07 8.80 -5.42
N VAL A 434 31.07 10.12 -5.64
CA VAL A 434 32.21 11.00 -5.36
C VAL A 434 32.28 11.34 -3.87
N LYS A 435 33.43 11.14 -3.26
CA LYS A 435 33.75 11.48 -1.86
C LYS A 435 34.12 12.96 -1.70
N LEU A 436 33.18 13.87 -2.00
CA LEU A 436 33.41 15.33 -1.93
C LEU A 436 33.74 15.85 -0.53
N SER A 437 33.30 15.12 0.48
CA SER A 437 33.60 15.36 1.89
C SER A 437 35.09 15.45 2.21
N SER A 438 35.95 14.69 1.52
CA SER A 438 37.41 14.75 1.63
C SER A 438 38.02 16.05 1.09
N PHE A 439 37.25 16.80 0.29
CA PHE A 439 37.68 18.01 -0.40
C PHE A 439 36.97 19.26 0.12
N ALA A 440 36.28 19.17 1.26
CA ALA A 440 35.56 20.28 1.86
C ALA A 440 36.50 21.47 2.10
N GLY A 441 36.21 22.60 1.44
CA GLY A 441 37.01 23.83 1.50
C GLY A 441 37.90 24.08 0.29
N ASP A 442 38.09 23.09 -0.59
CA ASP A 442 38.70 23.29 -1.91
C ASP A 442 37.58 23.51 -2.95
N SER A 443 37.40 24.76 -3.34
CA SER A 443 36.40 25.16 -4.33
C SER A 443 36.64 24.58 -5.73
N VAL A 444 37.89 24.29 -6.08
CA VAL A 444 38.20 23.65 -7.37
C VAL A 444 37.70 22.22 -7.34
N ALA A 445 38.17 21.44 -6.37
CA ALA A 445 37.79 20.03 -6.25
C ALA A 445 36.28 19.81 -6.10
N THR A 446 35.56 20.75 -5.47
CA THR A 446 34.12 20.61 -5.20
C THR A 446 33.22 21.23 -6.29
N ASN A 447 33.67 22.25 -7.01
CA ASN A 447 32.82 23.03 -7.92
C ASN A 447 33.33 23.09 -9.39
N THR A 448 34.30 22.27 -9.79
CA THR A 448 34.75 22.13 -11.20
C THR A 448 34.68 20.68 -11.69
N GLU A 449 35.09 20.44 -12.93
CA GLU A 449 35.17 19.13 -13.58
C GLU A 449 36.30 18.23 -13.03
N LEU A 450 36.96 18.59 -11.91
CA LEU A 450 38.05 17.77 -11.37
C LEU A 450 37.55 16.42 -10.82
N TYR A 451 36.54 16.46 -9.94
CA TYR A 451 35.89 15.29 -9.33
C TYR A 451 34.38 15.32 -9.64
N ASP A 452 34.02 15.38 -10.91
CA ASP A 452 32.63 15.56 -11.34
C ASP A 452 31.83 14.26 -11.53
N HIS A 453 32.51 13.11 -11.62
CA HIS A 453 31.89 11.81 -11.79
C HIS A 453 32.72 10.66 -11.22
N VAL A 454 32.11 9.47 -11.22
CA VAL A 454 32.75 8.18 -10.98
C VAL A 454 32.34 7.18 -12.06
N GLU A 455 33.03 6.05 -12.13
CA GLU A 455 32.79 5.02 -13.15
C GLU A 455 32.25 3.73 -12.51
N GLY A 456 31.02 3.36 -12.89
CA GLY A 456 30.40 2.07 -12.61
C GLY A 456 29.67 1.95 -11.27
N PHE A 457 29.08 0.79 -11.08
CA PHE A 457 28.44 0.33 -9.85
C PHE A 457 28.98 -1.06 -9.50
N LEU A 458 28.73 -1.51 -8.28
CA LEU A 458 29.11 -2.83 -7.82
C LEU A 458 27.86 -3.59 -7.37
N ALA A 459 27.88 -4.91 -7.50
CA ALA A 459 26.78 -5.74 -7.05
C ALA A 459 27.27 -7.07 -6.46
N ILE A 460 26.52 -7.60 -5.49
CA ILE A 460 26.64 -8.98 -5.03
C ILE A 460 25.29 -9.69 -5.17
N GLU A 461 25.34 -11.00 -5.42
CA GLU A 461 24.16 -11.87 -5.39
C GLU A 461 23.77 -12.16 -3.94
N THR A 462 22.48 -12.07 -3.61
CA THR A 462 22.01 -12.11 -2.23
C THR A 462 21.98 -13.50 -1.61
N PHE A 463 21.93 -14.55 -2.43
CA PHE A 463 21.97 -15.94 -1.98
C PHE A 463 23.39 -16.41 -1.64
N ASN A 464 24.38 -16.17 -2.50
CA ASN A 464 25.74 -16.71 -2.34
C ASN A 464 26.80 -15.69 -1.89
N GLY A 465 26.51 -14.39 -1.92
CA GLY A 465 27.40 -13.32 -1.46
C GLY A 465 28.58 -13.03 -2.39
N ASN A 466 28.60 -13.62 -3.59
CA ASN A 466 29.67 -13.44 -4.55
C ASN A 466 29.56 -12.09 -5.27
N LEU A 467 30.72 -11.51 -5.60
CA LEU A 467 30.80 -10.33 -6.44
C LEU A 467 30.37 -10.65 -7.87
N VAL A 468 29.44 -9.85 -8.39
CA VAL A 468 28.86 -10.03 -9.72
C VAL A 468 29.68 -9.33 -10.79
N ASN A 469 29.87 -9.99 -11.93
CA ASN A 469 30.36 -9.31 -13.14
C ASN A 469 29.21 -8.51 -13.78
N VAL A 470 29.18 -7.21 -13.51
CA VAL A 470 28.07 -6.34 -13.93
C VAL A 470 27.87 -6.26 -15.44
N SER A 471 28.92 -6.45 -16.24
CA SER A 471 28.82 -6.46 -17.71
C SER A 471 28.14 -7.71 -18.26
N GLU A 472 28.35 -8.86 -17.60
CA GLU A 472 27.76 -10.12 -18.01
C GLU A 472 26.29 -10.21 -17.59
N VAL A 473 25.96 -9.75 -16.38
CA VAL A 473 24.60 -9.85 -15.81
C VAL A 473 23.68 -8.74 -16.32
N PHE A 474 24.06 -7.48 -16.18
CA PHE A 474 23.17 -6.34 -16.49
C PHE A 474 23.32 -5.84 -17.94
N ASN A 475 24.33 -6.33 -18.68
CA ASN A 475 24.74 -5.82 -20.01
C ASN A 475 25.09 -4.32 -19.98
N ILE A 476 25.69 -3.86 -18.87
CA ILE A 476 26.14 -2.48 -18.66
C ILE A 476 27.67 -2.46 -18.54
N SER A 477 28.32 -1.49 -19.16
CA SER A 477 29.78 -1.35 -19.09
C SER A 477 30.26 -1.16 -17.65
N GLU A 478 31.31 -1.89 -17.22
CA GLU A 478 31.91 -1.73 -15.88
C GLU A 478 32.33 -0.29 -15.57
N ASN A 479 32.72 0.46 -16.61
CA ASN A 479 33.14 1.85 -16.51
C ASN A 479 32.03 2.86 -16.89
N TYR A 480 30.75 2.50 -16.73
CA TYR A 480 29.66 3.40 -17.06
C TYR A 480 29.77 4.72 -16.25
N PRO A 481 29.86 5.90 -16.89
CA PRO A 481 30.10 7.14 -16.18
C PRO A 481 28.85 7.65 -15.45
N ILE A 482 29.02 8.09 -14.20
CA ILE A 482 27.98 8.59 -13.31
C ILE A 482 28.26 10.06 -12.96
N PHE A 483 27.68 10.97 -13.73
CA PHE A 483 27.74 12.43 -13.48
C PHE A 483 26.62 12.93 -12.55
N PHE A 484 25.54 12.14 -12.44
CA PHE A 484 24.38 12.39 -11.59
C PHE A 484 24.13 11.16 -10.74
N GLY A 485 24.02 11.33 -9.42
CA GLY A 485 23.83 10.20 -8.53
C GLY A 485 23.53 10.63 -7.10
N GLU A 486 23.79 9.73 -6.16
CA GLU A 486 23.57 9.95 -4.74
C GLU A 486 24.86 10.24 -3.98
N SER A 487 24.73 10.80 -2.79
CA SER A 487 25.84 10.96 -1.86
C SER A 487 26.22 9.64 -1.19
N GLU A 488 27.36 9.65 -0.48
CA GLU A 488 27.82 8.53 0.35
C GLU A 488 26.70 8.08 1.32
N SER A 489 26.40 6.79 1.38
CA SER A 489 25.35 6.27 2.28
C SER A 489 25.74 6.40 3.75
N LEU A 490 24.73 6.49 4.62
CA LEU A 490 24.96 6.53 6.06
C LEU A 490 25.63 5.26 6.57
N ARG A 491 25.29 4.09 6.02
CA ARG A 491 25.90 2.80 6.35
C ARG A 491 27.38 2.76 5.98
N TYR A 492 27.72 3.20 4.75
CA TYR A 492 29.12 3.30 4.32
C TYR A 492 29.93 4.25 5.22
N LEU A 493 29.38 5.41 5.56
CA LEU A 493 30.05 6.36 6.46
C LEU A 493 30.25 5.80 7.87
N ALA A 494 29.26 5.08 8.40
CA ALA A 494 29.33 4.44 9.72
C ALA A 494 30.42 3.37 9.78
N GLN A 495 30.54 2.52 8.75
CA GLN A 495 31.59 1.50 8.65
C GLN A 495 33.00 2.10 8.63
N GLN A 496 33.16 3.30 8.06
CA GLN A 496 34.43 4.00 8.02
C GLN A 496 34.71 4.83 9.29
N GLU A 497 33.83 4.75 10.31
CA GLU A 497 33.85 5.57 11.53
C GLU A 497 33.84 7.09 11.25
N ILE A 498 33.17 7.48 10.17
CA ILE A 498 33.11 8.87 9.71
C ILE A 498 31.80 9.54 10.19
N PRO A 499 31.84 10.68 10.89
CA PRO A 499 30.63 11.36 11.36
C PRO A 499 29.77 11.89 10.21
N SER A 500 28.47 11.60 10.15
CA SER A 500 27.58 12.02 9.05
C SER A 500 27.17 13.50 9.06
N ALA A 501 27.17 14.17 10.22
CA ALA A 501 26.60 15.51 10.37
C ALA A 501 27.45 16.63 9.74
N GLY A 502 26.83 17.45 8.89
CA GLY A 502 27.42 18.68 8.34
C GLY A 502 28.47 18.45 7.24
N ARG A 503 28.50 17.25 6.65
CA ARG A 503 29.38 16.90 5.52
C ARG A 503 28.81 17.37 4.20
N LEU A 504 29.72 17.58 3.25
CA LEU A 504 29.38 17.77 1.85
C LEU A 504 29.24 16.38 1.21
N GLY A 505 28.03 16.03 0.74
CA GLY A 505 27.79 14.77 0.06
C GLY A 505 28.25 14.80 -1.39
N GLY A 506 28.41 13.60 -1.98
CA GLY A 506 28.62 13.44 -3.41
C GLY A 506 27.47 14.07 -4.20
N TYR A 507 27.80 14.75 -5.31
CA TYR A 507 26.86 15.43 -6.20
C TYR A 507 26.01 16.57 -5.60
N ASP A 508 26.21 16.94 -4.34
CA ASP A 508 25.47 18.03 -3.69
C ASP A 508 25.88 19.43 -4.18
N THR A 509 27.05 19.52 -4.82
CA THR A 509 27.58 20.78 -5.36
C THR A 509 27.23 21.00 -6.82
N ASN A 510 27.03 22.27 -7.14
CA ASN A 510 26.94 22.75 -8.50
C ASN A 510 28.35 22.95 -9.06
N ILE A 511 28.58 22.56 -10.31
CA ILE A 511 29.89 22.66 -10.94
C ILE A 511 29.87 23.59 -12.16
N LEU A 512 30.99 24.28 -12.35
CA LEU A 512 31.29 25.05 -13.56
C LEU A 512 31.94 24.12 -14.60
N LEU A 513 31.42 24.13 -15.82
CA LEU A 513 31.95 23.39 -16.96
C LEU A 513 32.96 24.23 -17.78
N GLY A 514 33.76 23.57 -18.61
CA GLY A 514 34.72 24.24 -19.50
C GLY A 514 35.94 24.80 -18.78
N THR A 515 36.30 24.19 -17.67
CA THR A 515 37.47 24.52 -16.85
C THR A 515 38.71 23.77 -17.33
N GLU A 516 39.88 24.25 -16.92
CA GLU A 516 41.16 23.56 -17.20
C GLU A 516 41.34 22.26 -16.41
N TRP A 517 40.40 21.92 -15.54
CA TRP A 517 40.44 20.75 -14.65
C TRP A 517 39.73 19.51 -15.19
N LYS A 518 39.10 19.61 -16.37
CA LYS A 518 38.29 18.57 -17.03
C LYS A 518 38.99 17.21 -17.23
N GLU A 519 40.33 17.18 -17.20
CA GLU A 519 41.15 15.98 -17.34
C GLU A 519 42.19 15.88 -16.20
N GLY A 520 41.84 16.39 -15.02
CA GLY A 520 42.76 16.51 -13.89
C GLY A 520 43.06 15.20 -13.14
N ILE A 521 42.26 14.15 -13.34
CA ILE A 521 42.47 12.83 -12.74
C ILE A 521 43.07 11.86 -13.75
N GLU A 522 44.25 11.32 -13.42
CA GLU A 522 44.90 10.29 -14.23
C GLU A 522 44.04 9.02 -14.29
N LYS A 523 43.77 8.52 -15.51
CA LYS A 523 42.89 7.36 -15.83
C LYS A 523 41.39 7.60 -15.72
N ASN A 524 40.95 8.83 -15.54
CA ASN A 524 39.54 9.15 -15.75
C ASN A 524 39.29 9.29 -17.28
N ASN A 525 38.51 8.37 -17.86
CA ASN A 525 38.38 8.25 -19.31
C ASN A 525 37.17 9.00 -19.90
N PHE A 526 36.32 9.55 -19.05
CA PHE A 526 35.12 10.24 -19.49
C PHE A 526 35.19 11.73 -19.19
N THR A 527 34.49 12.47 -20.02
CA THR A 527 34.21 13.87 -19.74
C THR A 527 32.74 14.11 -20.02
N TYR A 528 32.15 15.07 -19.32
CA TYR A 528 30.76 15.41 -19.55
C TYR A 528 30.55 15.86 -21.01
N ALA A 529 29.70 15.12 -21.73
CA ALA A 529 29.42 15.29 -23.15
C ALA A 529 27.98 15.76 -23.44
N GLY A 530 27.13 15.81 -22.43
CA GLY A 530 25.77 16.31 -22.54
C GLY A 530 25.72 17.84 -22.62
N GLU A 531 24.53 18.38 -22.86
CA GLU A 531 24.30 19.82 -22.80
C GLU A 531 24.38 20.33 -21.35
N PRO A 532 24.86 21.57 -21.11
CA PRO A 532 24.85 22.17 -19.78
C PRO A 532 23.41 22.29 -19.26
N ASP A 533 23.24 22.21 -17.93
CA ASP A 533 21.93 22.39 -17.30
C ASP A 533 21.45 23.84 -17.44
N GLY A 534 22.37 24.79 -17.50
CA GLY A 534 22.05 26.16 -17.83
C GLY A 534 23.29 27.02 -17.96
N VAL A 535 23.07 28.19 -18.55
CA VAL A 535 24.15 29.13 -18.83
C VAL A 535 23.82 30.49 -18.21
N LEU A 536 24.81 31.10 -17.54
CA LEU A 536 24.69 32.45 -16.99
C LEU A 536 25.68 33.40 -17.66
N ARG A 537 25.28 34.67 -17.74
CA ARG A 537 26.08 35.74 -18.35
C ARG A 537 26.09 36.99 -17.48
N GLY A 538 27.11 37.83 -17.67
CA GLY A 538 27.23 39.12 -16.98
C GLY A 538 27.27 38.99 -15.46
N LEU A 539 26.54 39.85 -14.74
CA LEU A 539 26.56 39.88 -13.27
C LEU A 539 26.01 38.58 -12.64
N GLN A 540 25.06 37.88 -13.29
CA GLN A 540 24.54 36.62 -12.76
C GLN A 540 25.65 35.56 -12.73
N GLY A 541 26.34 35.37 -13.86
CA GLY A 541 27.47 34.44 -13.94
C GLY A 541 28.62 34.82 -13.00
N PHE A 542 28.96 36.11 -12.95
CA PHE A 542 30.00 36.64 -12.06
C PHE A 542 29.75 36.30 -10.58
N TYR A 543 28.58 36.68 -10.03
CA TYR A 543 28.32 36.47 -8.60
C TYR A 543 28.03 35.01 -8.26
N TYR A 544 27.42 34.25 -9.18
CA TYR A 544 27.18 32.84 -8.96
C TYR A 544 28.50 32.05 -8.91
N THR A 545 29.39 32.25 -9.89
CA THR A 545 30.75 31.67 -9.90
C THR A 545 31.55 32.08 -8.67
N ALA A 546 31.49 33.36 -8.28
CA ALA A 546 32.16 33.85 -7.07
C ALA A 546 31.60 33.18 -5.80
N GLY A 547 30.30 32.89 -5.77
CA GLY A 547 29.63 32.17 -4.69
C GLY A 547 30.09 30.72 -4.54
N LEU A 548 30.54 30.10 -5.65
CA LEU A 548 31.20 28.78 -5.65
C LEU A 548 32.67 28.84 -5.23
N GLY A 549 33.21 30.02 -4.87
CA GLY A 549 34.62 30.20 -4.53
C GLY A 549 35.59 30.24 -5.73
N LEU A 550 35.07 30.20 -6.95
CA LEU A 550 35.81 30.09 -8.20
C LEU A 550 36.26 31.45 -8.75
N TRP A 551 36.97 32.25 -7.95
CA TRP A 551 37.39 33.61 -8.29
C TRP A 551 38.25 33.72 -9.56
N GLY A 552 38.95 32.66 -9.96
CA GLY A 552 39.73 32.62 -11.21
C GLY A 552 38.86 32.66 -12.48
N TYR A 553 37.60 32.21 -12.40
CA TYR A 553 36.73 32.01 -13.56
C TYR A 553 35.65 33.10 -13.70
N VAL A 554 35.50 33.98 -12.71
CA VAL A 554 34.44 35.02 -12.70
C VAL A 554 34.53 36.01 -13.87
N SER A 555 35.69 36.12 -14.51
CA SER A 555 35.96 37.05 -15.62
C SER A 555 35.52 36.52 -16.99
N GLN A 556 35.13 35.24 -17.09
CA GLN A 556 34.58 34.68 -18.33
C GLN A 556 33.28 35.39 -18.72
N SER A 557 33.01 35.50 -20.02
CA SER A 557 31.81 36.17 -20.54
C SER A 557 30.54 35.34 -20.35
N GLU A 558 30.71 34.03 -20.30
CA GLU A 558 29.67 33.01 -20.27
C GLU A 558 30.14 31.88 -19.36
N HIS A 559 29.23 31.38 -18.53
CA HIS A 559 29.48 30.35 -17.54
C HIS A 559 28.45 29.24 -17.70
N GLU A 560 28.91 28.04 -18.02
CA GLU A 560 28.08 26.85 -18.19
C GLU A 560 28.13 26.00 -16.92
N TYR A 561 26.97 25.50 -16.47
CA TYR A 561 26.90 24.79 -15.19
C TYR A 561 26.17 23.46 -15.30
N LEU A 562 26.56 22.53 -14.42
CA LEU A 562 25.68 21.45 -13.95
C LEU A 562 25.22 21.75 -12.54
N ILE A 563 23.92 21.63 -12.31
CA ILE A 563 23.27 21.98 -11.04
C ILE A 563 22.35 20.86 -10.56
N ASN A 564 22.09 20.78 -9.25
CA ASN A 564 21.28 19.72 -8.64
C ASN A 564 21.72 18.34 -9.14
N ARG A 565 23.01 18.01 -9.02
CA ARG A 565 23.51 16.73 -9.54
C ARG A 565 23.05 15.55 -8.69
N ASN A 566 22.80 15.81 -7.40
CA ASN A 566 22.14 14.88 -6.51
C ASN A 566 20.71 14.61 -7.00
N ILE A 567 20.42 13.36 -7.36
CA ILE A 567 19.17 12.94 -8.01
C ILE A 567 17.93 13.23 -7.16
N ARG A 568 18.02 13.10 -5.81
CA ARG A 568 16.91 13.43 -4.90
C ARG A 568 16.57 14.91 -4.98
N THR A 569 17.58 15.77 -4.88
CA THR A 569 17.37 17.23 -4.98
C THR A 569 16.88 17.68 -6.36
N ARG A 570 17.34 17.00 -7.42
CA ARG A 570 16.94 17.25 -8.81
C ARG A 570 15.46 17.02 -9.02
N VAL A 571 14.93 15.89 -8.54
CA VAL A 571 13.51 15.57 -8.69
C VAL A 571 12.66 16.38 -7.70
N SER A 572 13.07 16.51 -6.43
CA SER A 572 12.29 17.22 -5.41
C SER A 572 12.03 18.69 -5.76
N ASN A 573 12.99 19.36 -6.43
CA ASN A 573 12.90 20.78 -6.78
C ASN A 573 11.80 21.09 -7.82
N ILE A 574 11.31 20.09 -8.57
CA ILE A 574 10.23 20.25 -9.55
C ILE A 574 8.90 19.65 -9.11
N LEU A 575 8.79 19.20 -7.87
CA LEU A 575 7.53 18.71 -7.35
C LEU A 575 6.59 19.87 -7.00
N LEU A 576 5.31 19.71 -7.38
CA LEU A 576 4.24 20.59 -6.94
C LEU A 576 3.93 20.39 -5.44
N PRO A 577 3.27 21.35 -4.77
CA PRO A 577 2.84 21.19 -3.39
C PRO A 577 2.06 19.89 -3.19
N ASN A 578 2.27 19.22 -2.06
CA ASN A 578 1.65 17.94 -1.67
C ASN A 578 2.09 16.72 -2.51
N MET A 579 3.18 16.81 -3.27
CA MET A 579 3.88 15.65 -3.82
C MET A 579 5.13 15.35 -2.98
N ARG A 580 5.52 14.09 -2.92
CA ARG A 580 6.72 13.60 -2.23
C ARG A 580 7.49 12.65 -3.15
N ILE A 581 8.80 12.62 -2.99
CA ILE A 581 9.62 11.53 -3.50
C ILE A 581 9.76 10.48 -2.41
N ASP A 582 9.94 9.23 -2.81
CA ASP A 582 10.45 8.20 -1.92
C ASP A 582 11.90 8.51 -1.51
N THR A 583 12.29 8.12 -0.30
CA THR A 583 13.62 8.40 0.24
C THR A 583 14.71 7.45 -0.28
N ASP A 584 14.31 6.30 -0.83
CA ASP A 584 15.18 5.22 -1.34
C ASP A 584 15.08 5.05 -2.88
N PRO A 585 15.63 5.99 -3.65
CA PRO A 585 15.78 5.81 -5.08
C PRO A 585 16.81 4.74 -5.40
N TYR A 586 16.65 4.05 -6.52
CA TYR A 586 17.45 2.86 -6.84
C TYR A 586 17.77 2.77 -8.33
N LEU A 587 18.77 1.96 -8.68
CA LEU A 587 19.15 1.76 -10.08
C LEU A 587 18.18 0.84 -10.83
N VAL A 588 17.88 1.23 -12.07
CA VAL A 588 17.15 0.40 -13.05
C VAL A 588 17.92 0.34 -14.36
N PHE A 589 17.78 -0.78 -15.06
CA PHE A 589 18.65 -1.13 -16.20
C PHE A 589 17.85 -1.35 -17.49
N ASP A 590 18.19 -0.61 -18.54
CA ASP A 590 17.80 -0.91 -19.92
C ASP A 590 18.94 -1.66 -20.60
N SER A 591 18.98 -2.98 -20.38
CA SER A 591 20.02 -3.86 -20.92
C SER A 591 20.03 -3.92 -22.45
N LYS A 592 18.91 -3.58 -23.13
CA LYS A 592 18.87 -3.57 -24.60
C LYS A 592 19.64 -2.39 -25.16
N ASN A 593 19.50 -1.22 -24.54
CA ASN A 593 20.19 0.00 -24.94
C ASN A 593 21.54 0.18 -24.22
N ARG A 594 21.85 -0.67 -23.24
CA ARG A 594 23.05 -0.61 -22.38
C ARG A 594 23.10 0.69 -21.58
N GLU A 595 21.94 1.07 -21.04
CA GLU A 595 21.74 2.30 -20.27
C GLU A 595 21.25 1.96 -18.87
N MET A 596 21.60 2.81 -17.90
CA MET A 596 21.15 2.69 -16.52
C MET A 596 20.67 4.04 -16.02
N TYR A 597 19.68 4.02 -15.13
CA TYR A 597 18.97 5.18 -14.61
C TYR A 597 18.77 5.05 -13.10
N TYR A 598 18.61 6.18 -12.41
CA TYR A 598 17.98 6.18 -11.09
C TYR A 598 16.47 6.26 -11.27
N ALA A 599 15.74 5.36 -10.64
CA ALA A 599 14.29 5.44 -10.50
C ALA A 599 13.94 6.16 -9.19
N VAL A 600 13.30 7.33 -9.31
CA VAL A 600 12.80 8.10 -8.16
C VAL A 600 11.28 7.99 -8.13
N SER A 601 10.74 7.24 -7.17
CA SER A 601 9.30 7.08 -6.96
C SER A 601 8.65 8.37 -6.47
N ILE A 602 7.46 8.67 -6.98
CA ILE A 602 6.72 9.91 -6.67
C ILE A 602 5.29 9.56 -6.25
N PHE A 603 4.86 10.12 -5.11
CA PHE A 603 3.52 9.91 -4.57
C PHE A 603 2.91 11.20 -4.00
N THR A 604 1.59 11.18 -3.74
CA THR A 604 0.85 12.32 -3.18
C THR A 604 0.79 12.27 -1.65
N SER A 605 0.64 13.43 -1.01
CA SER A 605 0.38 13.56 0.43
C SER A 605 -0.47 14.82 0.66
N ILE A 606 -1.76 14.74 0.32
CA ILE A 606 -2.68 15.91 0.35
C ILE A 606 -3.50 15.94 1.64
N PRO A 607 -3.34 16.94 2.52
CA PRO A 607 -4.06 16.99 3.80
C PRO A 607 -5.53 17.42 3.63
N VAL A 608 -6.48 16.52 3.91
CA VAL A 608 -7.93 16.80 3.80
C VAL A 608 -8.49 17.41 5.10
N GLY A 609 -8.47 16.69 6.22
CA GLY A 609 -9.04 17.08 7.52
C GLY A 609 -10.43 16.47 7.79
N SER A 610 -11.13 16.99 8.80
CA SER A 610 -12.41 16.41 9.29
C SER A 610 -12.22 15.00 9.86
N TYR A 611 -12.87 13.98 9.31
CA TYR A 611 -12.77 12.59 9.77
C TYR A 611 -11.59 11.81 9.15
N ALA A 612 -10.95 12.33 8.09
CA ALA A 612 -9.73 11.73 7.56
C ALA A 612 -8.57 11.94 8.54
N THR A 613 -7.90 10.84 8.91
CA THR A 613 -6.74 10.89 9.81
C THR A 613 -5.40 10.91 9.07
N THR A 614 -5.41 10.46 7.82
CA THR A 614 -4.28 10.53 6.90
C THR A 614 -4.49 11.56 5.79
N PRO A 615 -3.41 12.07 5.18
CA PRO A 615 -3.43 12.66 3.85
C PRO A 615 -3.94 11.69 2.77
N ILE A 616 -4.23 12.22 1.58
CA ILE A 616 -4.44 11.41 0.39
C ILE A 616 -3.08 10.90 -0.10
N TYR A 617 -2.93 9.58 -0.13
CA TYR A 617 -1.73 8.85 -0.53
C TYR A 617 -1.99 8.07 -1.82
N ARG A 618 -1.30 8.43 -2.92
CA ARG A 618 -1.39 7.74 -4.22
C ARG A 618 -0.02 7.65 -4.86
N PHE A 619 0.37 6.45 -5.28
CA PHE A 619 1.58 6.24 -6.08
C PHE A 619 1.33 6.70 -7.52
N LEU A 620 1.96 7.81 -7.92
CA LEU A 620 1.76 8.41 -9.24
C LEU A 620 2.60 7.73 -10.33
N GLY A 621 3.83 7.35 -9.98
CA GLY A 621 4.78 6.72 -10.89
C GLY A 621 6.22 7.06 -10.53
N VAL A 622 7.14 6.83 -11.47
CA VAL A 622 8.58 7.00 -11.29
C VAL A 622 9.15 8.07 -12.23
N CYS A 623 10.12 8.83 -11.75
CA CYS A 623 10.96 9.69 -12.58
C CYS A 623 12.32 9.03 -12.76
N LEU A 624 12.66 8.69 -14.00
CA LEU A 624 13.99 8.22 -14.36
C LEU A 624 14.94 9.39 -14.55
N VAL A 625 16.05 9.37 -13.83
CA VAL A 625 17.17 10.30 -14.02
C VAL A 625 18.29 9.60 -14.78
N ASP A 626 18.71 10.17 -15.90
CA ASP A 626 19.85 9.68 -16.66
C ASP A 626 21.18 10.01 -15.94
N LEU A 627 22.03 8.99 -15.73
CA LEU A 627 23.27 9.16 -14.97
C LEU A 627 24.37 9.89 -15.77
N LYS A 628 24.26 9.95 -17.10
CA LYS A 628 25.25 10.58 -18.00
C LYS A 628 24.95 12.04 -18.25
N ASP A 629 23.70 12.35 -18.64
CA ASP A 629 23.30 13.69 -19.04
C ASP A 629 22.28 14.34 -18.09
N GLY A 630 21.69 13.57 -17.18
CA GLY A 630 20.81 14.08 -16.17
C GLY A 630 19.39 14.40 -16.64
N ASN A 631 18.99 13.93 -17.83
CA ASN A 631 17.62 14.03 -18.31
C ASN A 631 16.62 13.34 -17.38
N LEU A 632 15.40 13.89 -17.34
CA LEU A 632 14.31 13.46 -16.48
C LEU A 632 13.13 12.97 -17.32
N ASN A 633 12.79 11.69 -17.19
CA ASN A 633 11.66 11.06 -17.87
C ASN A 633 10.65 10.52 -16.86
N PHE A 634 9.39 10.90 -16.99
CA PHE A 634 8.32 10.48 -16.07
C PHE A 634 7.54 9.30 -16.64
N TYR A 635 7.37 8.25 -15.86
CA TYR A 635 6.59 7.06 -16.22
C TYR A 635 5.48 6.82 -15.20
N LYS A 636 4.25 6.70 -15.71
CA LYS A 636 3.04 6.53 -14.89
C LYS A 636 3.06 5.15 -14.22
N ASN A 637 2.59 5.07 -12.98
CA ASN A 637 2.24 3.83 -12.32
C ASN A 637 1.16 3.08 -13.14
N PRO A 638 1.44 1.89 -13.69
CA PRO A 638 0.50 1.14 -14.52
C PRO A 638 -0.80 0.75 -13.79
N SER A 639 -0.75 0.60 -12.46
CA SER A 639 -1.89 0.16 -11.63
C SER A 639 -2.69 1.33 -11.04
N LEU A 640 -2.29 2.58 -11.31
CA LEU A 640 -2.98 3.75 -10.78
C LEU A 640 -4.35 3.93 -11.44
N VAL A 641 -5.41 3.88 -10.61
CA VAL A 641 -6.76 4.26 -10.98
C VAL A 641 -6.88 5.79 -10.99
N ASP A 642 -6.87 6.39 -12.18
CA ASP A 642 -6.89 7.84 -12.39
C ASP A 642 -8.20 8.34 -13.01
N ASP A 643 -9.33 7.92 -12.45
CA ASP A 643 -10.66 8.35 -12.83
C ASP A 643 -11.57 8.67 -11.63
N SER A 644 -12.86 8.94 -11.90
CA SER A 644 -13.83 9.34 -10.86
C SER A 644 -14.28 8.21 -9.92
N SER A 645 -13.80 6.97 -10.10
CA SER A 645 -14.03 5.90 -9.13
C SER A 645 -13.29 6.18 -7.82
N ASP A 646 -12.13 6.84 -7.86
CA ASP A 646 -11.49 7.42 -6.69
C ASP A 646 -12.21 8.74 -6.31
N PRO A 647 -12.90 8.81 -5.16
CA PRO A 647 -13.64 10.01 -4.74
C PRO A 647 -12.72 11.22 -4.47
N THR A 648 -11.41 11.02 -4.40
CA THR A 648 -10.41 12.05 -4.18
C THR A 648 -9.74 12.53 -5.49
N TYR A 649 -10.07 11.93 -6.64
CA TYR A 649 -9.41 12.17 -7.93
C TYR A 649 -9.28 13.66 -8.31
N ASN A 650 -10.33 14.45 -8.10
CA ASN A 650 -10.32 15.89 -8.40
C ASN A 650 -9.26 16.69 -7.61
N LEU A 651 -8.79 16.17 -6.49
CA LEU A 651 -7.77 16.82 -5.66
C LEU A 651 -6.34 16.55 -6.14
N TRP A 652 -6.10 15.47 -6.89
CA TRP A 652 -4.76 15.03 -7.28
C TRP A 652 -4.54 14.90 -8.80
N ARG A 653 -5.59 14.87 -9.62
CA ARG A 653 -5.50 14.74 -11.09
C ARG A 653 -4.62 15.79 -11.78
N ILE A 654 -4.46 16.97 -11.18
CA ILE A 654 -3.57 18.02 -11.67
C ILE A 654 -2.12 17.54 -11.78
N PHE A 655 -1.70 16.61 -10.92
CA PHE A 655 -0.35 16.04 -10.97
C PHE A 655 -0.18 15.16 -12.20
N MET A 656 -1.23 14.46 -12.63
CA MET A 656 -1.19 13.66 -13.86
C MET A 656 -1.21 14.52 -15.13
N SER A 657 -1.83 15.70 -15.09
CA SER A 657 -1.87 16.61 -16.25
C SER A 657 -0.67 17.55 -16.36
N THR A 658 0.07 17.75 -15.26
CA THR A 658 1.18 18.72 -15.20
C THR A 658 2.50 18.17 -15.74
N TYR A 659 2.79 16.89 -15.50
CA TYR A 659 4.03 16.24 -15.97
C TYR A 659 3.75 15.40 -17.21
N ASN A 660 4.77 15.21 -18.05
CA ASN A 660 4.66 14.37 -19.25
C ASN A 660 4.81 12.89 -18.87
N TRP A 661 3.81 12.34 -18.20
CA TRP A 661 3.77 10.94 -17.81
C TRP A 661 3.65 10.03 -19.03
N GLN A 662 4.66 9.17 -19.22
CA GLN A 662 4.73 8.17 -20.28
C GLN A 662 4.26 6.82 -19.74
N VAL A 663 3.87 5.92 -20.64
CA VAL A 663 3.62 4.52 -20.27
C VAL A 663 4.97 3.84 -20.01
N ALA A 664 5.11 3.15 -18.88
CA ALA A 664 6.33 2.43 -18.54
C ALA A 664 6.60 1.33 -19.58
N PRO A 665 7.79 1.27 -20.20
CA PRO A 665 8.17 0.15 -21.07
C PRO A 665 8.32 -1.13 -20.25
N ASP A 666 8.20 -2.30 -20.89
CA ASP A 666 8.20 -3.60 -20.17
C ASP A 666 9.46 -3.82 -19.32
N TRP A 667 10.63 -3.40 -19.81
CA TRP A 667 11.88 -3.51 -19.04
C TRP A 667 11.84 -2.72 -17.74
N LEU A 668 11.17 -1.56 -17.72
CA LEU A 668 11.02 -0.74 -16.53
C LEU A 668 9.91 -1.28 -15.64
N ARG A 669 8.77 -1.69 -16.21
CA ARG A 669 7.62 -2.23 -15.46
C ARG A 669 8.05 -3.38 -14.55
N ASN A 670 8.90 -4.28 -15.05
CA ASN A 670 9.40 -5.42 -14.29
C ASN A 670 10.38 -5.05 -13.16
N GLN A 671 10.96 -3.85 -13.20
CA GLN A 671 11.90 -3.33 -12.20
C GLN A 671 11.28 -2.24 -11.30
N MET A 672 9.99 -1.90 -11.49
CA MET A 672 9.31 -0.91 -10.65
C MET A 672 9.00 -1.50 -9.27
N ARG A 673 9.40 -0.78 -8.23
CA ARG A 673 9.11 -1.08 -6.83
C ARG A 673 7.96 -0.21 -6.35
N TYR A 674 7.06 -0.77 -5.54
CA TYR A 674 6.11 0.05 -4.80
C TYR A 674 6.90 0.90 -3.80
N PRO A 675 6.63 2.21 -3.65
CA PRO A 675 7.49 3.06 -2.84
C PRO A 675 7.42 2.65 -1.36
N GLU A 676 8.57 2.46 -0.74
CA GLU A 676 8.71 2.02 0.65
C GLU A 676 8.02 2.98 1.59
N GLU A 677 8.41 4.26 1.58
CA GLU A 677 7.84 5.26 2.49
C GLU A 677 6.32 5.39 2.32
N LEU A 678 5.83 5.27 1.09
CA LEU A 678 4.39 5.30 0.84
C LEU A 678 3.70 4.11 1.51
N PHE A 679 4.24 2.90 1.31
CA PHE A 679 3.65 1.69 1.85
C PHE A 679 3.64 1.72 3.38
N GLU A 680 4.74 2.15 4.02
CA GLU A 680 4.80 2.31 5.47
C GLU A 680 3.70 3.24 6.01
N LEU A 681 3.50 4.39 5.36
CA LEU A 681 2.44 5.34 5.74
C LEU A 681 1.03 4.76 5.57
N GLN A 682 0.83 3.87 4.59
CA GLN A 682 -0.43 3.16 4.40
C GLN A 682 -0.62 2.07 5.45
N LEU A 683 0.44 1.32 5.77
CA LEU A 683 0.43 0.29 6.82
C LEU A 683 0.16 0.89 8.19
N GLU A 684 0.81 2.01 8.56
CA GLU A 684 0.54 2.73 9.81
C GLU A 684 -0.95 3.08 9.97
N ALA A 685 -1.62 3.44 8.87
CA ALA A 685 -3.05 3.67 8.87
C ALA A 685 -3.82 2.34 8.99
N ASN A 686 -3.42 1.33 8.22
CA ASN A 686 -4.10 0.04 8.21
C ASN A 686 -4.05 -0.67 9.56
N TYR A 687 -2.97 -0.56 10.34
CA TYR A 687 -2.80 -1.17 11.67
C TYR A 687 -3.95 -0.90 12.65
N ILE A 688 -4.69 0.20 12.43
CA ILE A 688 -5.84 0.57 13.25
C ILE A 688 -7.13 0.54 12.43
N TYR A 689 -7.13 1.11 11.22
CA TYR A 689 -8.35 1.39 10.47
C TYR A 689 -8.87 0.23 9.62
N HIS A 690 -8.17 -0.90 9.54
CA HIS A 690 -8.73 -2.13 8.96
C HIS A 690 -9.90 -2.70 9.82
N VAL A 691 -9.90 -2.41 11.12
CA VAL A 691 -10.93 -2.92 12.04
C VAL A 691 -12.24 -2.17 11.84
N ASN A 692 -13.21 -2.84 11.24
CA ASN A 692 -14.54 -2.29 10.95
C ASN A 692 -15.66 -2.80 11.88
N ASP A 693 -15.38 -3.76 12.78
CA ASP A 693 -16.34 -4.24 13.77
C ASP A 693 -16.23 -3.45 15.09
N PHE A 694 -17.38 -3.04 15.60
CA PHE A 694 -17.49 -2.30 16.85
C PHE A 694 -16.89 -3.05 18.05
N SER A 695 -17.16 -4.35 18.15
CA SER A 695 -16.79 -5.13 19.33
C SER A 695 -15.29 -5.37 19.37
N THR A 696 -14.71 -5.72 18.21
CA THR A 696 -13.26 -5.86 18.03
C THR A 696 -12.54 -4.53 18.27
N TRP A 697 -12.97 -3.44 17.63
CA TRP A 697 -12.38 -2.11 17.88
C TRP A 697 -12.41 -1.72 19.36
N ARG A 698 -13.53 -1.99 20.04
CA ARG A 698 -13.69 -1.61 21.45
C ARG A 698 -12.77 -2.42 22.38
N ARG A 699 -12.48 -3.68 22.05
CA ARG A 699 -11.52 -4.50 22.79
C ARG A 699 -10.08 -4.11 22.44
N GLY A 700 -9.85 -3.67 21.21
CA GLY A 700 -8.52 -3.33 20.68
C GLY A 700 -7.62 -4.55 20.54
N ASP A 701 -8.21 -5.73 20.35
CA ASP A 701 -7.52 -7.02 20.27
C ASP A 701 -7.01 -7.36 18.87
N ASP A 702 -7.36 -6.55 17.87
CA ASP A 702 -6.90 -6.67 16.48
C ASP A 702 -6.29 -5.36 15.98
N PHE A 703 -5.72 -4.56 16.88
CA PHE A 703 -4.81 -3.49 16.47
C PHE A 703 -3.41 -4.04 16.34
N HIS A 704 -2.66 -3.51 15.38
CA HIS A 704 -1.33 -4.00 15.06
C HIS A 704 -0.25 -2.98 15.42
N GLU A 705 0.97 -3.48 15.59
CA GLU A 705 2.19 -2.69 15.65
C GLU A 705 3.30 -3.41 14.88
N ARG A 706 4.25 -2.64 14.35
CA ARG A 706 5.44 -3.22 13.71
C ARG A 706 6.35 -3.82 14.81
N PRO A 707 6.96 -5.00 14.61
CA PRO A 707 7.96 -5.57 15.50
C PRO A 707 9.12 -4.59 15.78
N GLU A 708 9.76 -4.71 16.94
CA GLU A 708 10.84 -3.80 17.39
C GLU A 708 12.01 -3.66 16.40
N ASP A 709 12.37 -4.74 15.71
CA ASP A 709 13.39 -4.75 14.64
C ASP A 709 12.77 -5.10 13.28
N GLY A 710 11.47 -4.83 13.11
CA GLY A 710 10.76 -5.03 11.85
C GLY A 710 11.05 -3.92 10.86
N ASP A 711 11.08 -4.26 9.58
CA ASP A 711 11.27 -3.33 8.47
C ASP A 711 10.49 -3.83 7.24
N LEU A 712 10.34 -3.01 6.20
CA LEU A 712 9.85 -3.48 4.91
C LEU A 712 10.98 -4.21 4.18
N PHE A 713 10.86 -5.52 4.04
CA PHE A 713 11.83 -6.32 3.30
C PHE A 713 11.31 -6.64 1.90
N TYR A 714 11.96 -6.12 0.88
CA TYR A 714 11.80 -6.70 -0.46
C TYR A 714 12.48 -8.07 -0.47
N ILE A 715 11.82 -9.14 -0.90
CA ILE A 715 12.37 -10.51 -0.98
C ILE A 715 11.75 -11.28 -2.16
N GLU A 716 12.43 -12.34 -2.61
CA GLU A 716 11.84 -13.39 -3.44
C GLU A 716 11.08 -14.37 -2.54
N THR A 717 9.80 -14.64 -2.80
CA THR A 717 9.03 -15.67 -2.06
C THR A 717 7.94 -16.27 -2.93
N ASN A 718 7.49 -17.48 -2.58
CA ASN A 718 6.35 -18.13 -3.21
C ASN A 718 5.08 -17.70 -2.46
N ILE A 719 4.05 -17.28 -3.18
CA ILE A 719 2.75 -16.92 -2.60
C ILE A 719 1.61 -17.83 -3.12
N GLY A 720 1.95 -18.99 -3.69
CA GLY A 720 1.02 -19.95 -4.30
C GLY A 720 0.89 -19.85 -5.82
N GLU A 721 1.46 -18.81 -6.44
CA GLU A 721 1.50 -18.62 -7.91
C GLU A 721 2.91 -18.79 -8.50
N GLY A 722 3.83 -19.38 -7.74
CA GLY A 722 5.26 -19.44 -8.03
C GLY A 722 6.05 -18.34 -7.30
N ILE A 723 7.38 -18.36 -7.50
CA ILE A 723 8.28 -17.41 -6.82
C ILE A 723 8.19 -16.04 -7.50
N GLU A 724 7.93 -15.02 -6.70
CA GLU A 724 7.87 -13.63 -7.14
C GLU A 724 8.58 -12.68 -6.17
N PHE A 725 8.99 -11.53 -6.71
CA PHE A 725 9.62 -10.46 -5.95
C PHE A 725 8.57 -9.56 -5.29
N VAL A 726 8.54 -9.54 -3.97
CA VAL A 726 7.52 -8.85 -3.18
C VAL A 726 8.15 -7.97 -2.11
N GLY A 727 7.42 -6.97 -1.63
CA GLY A 727 7.72 -6.29 -0.36
C GLY A 727 6.95 -6.97 0.77
N LEU A 728 7.62 -7.35 1.85
CA LEU A 728 7.05 -8.05 2.99
C LEU A 728 7.25 -7.21 4.28
N ASP A 729 6.17 -6.96 5.01
CA ASP A 729 6.19 -6.31 6.32
C ASP A 729 5.45 -7.18 7.35
N LEU A 730 6.07 -7.40 8.50
CA LEU A 730 5.53 -8.24 9.57
C LEU A 730 4.82 -7.39 10.61
N VAL A 731 3.73 -7.90 11.18
CA VAL A 731 3.00 -7.17 12.23
C VAL A 731 2.68 -8.04 13.44
N GLU A 732 2.74 -7.43 14.63
CA GLU A 732 2.37 -8.03 15.90
C GLU A 732 1.08 -7.41 16.45
N TYR A 733 0.38 -8.13 17.32
CA TYR A 733 -0.78 -7.57 18.03
C TYR A 733 -0.33 -6.51 19.04
N LEU A 734 -0.92 -5.31 18.96
CA LEU A 734 -0.60 -4.17 19.80
C LEU A 734 -0.73 -4.49 21.29
N GLY A 735 0.38 -4.38 22.03
CA GLY A 735 0.39 -4.51 23.49
C GLY A 735 0.26 -5.94 24.03
N ALA A 736 0.48 -6.95 23.20
CA ALA A 736 0.56 -8.34 23.63
C ALA A 736 1.87 -8.61 24.43
N GLU A 737 1.77 -9.25 25.61
CA GLU A 737 2.95 -9.55 26.45
C GLU A 737 3.91 -10.55 25.78
N ALA A 738 3.34 -11.56 25.10
CA ALA A 738 4.05 -12.40 24.17
C ALA A 738 3.87 -11.78 22.79
N ARG A 739 4.98 -11.36 22.16
CA ARG A 739 5.04 -10.77 20.82
C ARG A 739 4.57 -11.78 19.76
N THR A 740 3.26 -11.96 19.67
CA THR A 740 2.59 -12.87 18.73
C THR A 740 2.33 -12.14 17.43
N LEU A 741 2.65 -12.80 16.31
CA LEU A 741 2.43 -12.23 14.99
C LEU A 741 0.93 -12.15 14.69
N ALA A 742 0.46 -10.96 14.34
CA ALA A 742 -0.90 -10.72 13.86
C ALA A 742 -1.06 -11.09 12.37
N GLY A 743 0.05 -11.09 11.64
CA GLY A 743 0.08 -11.43 10.23
C GLY A 743 1.29 -10.85 9.50
N MET A 744 1.22 -10.90 8.18
CA MET A 744 2.20 -10.30 7.28
C MET A 744 1.51 -9.61 6.11
N TYR A 745 2.01 -8.43 5.75
CA TYR A 745 1.60 -7.69 4.57
C TYR A 745 2.56 -7.96 3.44
N ILE A 746 2.03 -8.30 2.27
CA ILE A 746 2.78 -8.53 1.04
C ILE A 746 2.32 -7.52 0.00
N VAL A 747 3.24 -6.73 -0.55
CA VAL A 747 3.02 -5.88 -1.73
C VAL A 747 3.71 -6.48 -2.94
N ARG A 748 2.94 -6.77 -3.98
CA ARG A 748 3.42 -7.43 -5.20
C ARG A 748 4.00 -6.43 -6.19
N HIS A 749 4.91 -6.92 -7.06
CA HIS A 749 5.61 -6.12 -8.07
C HIS A 749 5.42 -6.69 -9.49
N GLY A 750 6.10 -6.08 -10.46
CA GLY A 750 6.07 -6.51 -11.86
C GLY A 750 4.68 -6.36 -12.49
N ASN A 751 4.06 -7.47 -12.86
CA ASN A 751 2.72 -7.46 -13.46
C ASN A 751 1.61 -7.17 -12.44
N HIS A 752 1.87 -7.41 -11.15
CA HIS A 752 0.95 -7.22 -10.04
C HIS A 752 1.30 -5.98 -9.20
N LEU A 753 2.01 -5.01 -9.80
CA LEU A 753 2.54 -3.84 -9.08
C LEU A 753 1.47 -3.14 -8.25
N GLY A 754 1.66 -3.13 -6.93
CA GLY A 754 0.76 -2.48 -5.98
C GLY A 754 -0.46 -3.30 -5.59
N GLU A 755 -0.59 -4.56 -5.98
CA GLU A 755 -1.55 -5.46 -5.32
C GLU A 755 -1.02 -5.77 -3.91
N ILE A 756 -1.87 -5.58 -2.89
CA ILE A 756 -1.47 -5.76 -1.48
C ILE A 756 -2.33 -6.85 -0.85
N ILE A 757 -1.69 -7.82 -0.22
CA ILE A 757 -2.32 -8.94 0.47
C ILE A 757 -1.90 -8.91 1.93
N PHE A 758 -2.88 -8.98 2.85
CA PHE A 758 -2.65 -9.16 4.26
C PHE A 758 -3.02 -10.59 4.67
N TYR A 759 -2.00 -11.39 5.00
CA TYR A 759 -2.17 -12.73 5.56
C TYR A 759 -2.31 -12.64 7.07
N HIS A 760 -3.51 -12.87 7.60
CA HIS A 760 -3.84 -12.63 9.00
C HIS A 760 -3.93 -13.91 9.84
N THR A 761 -3.62 -13.81 11.13
CA THR A 761 -3.67 -14.95 12.09
C THR A 761 -4.94 -14.97 12.96
N ARG A 762 -5.95 -14.13 12.64
CA ARG A 762 -7.17 -13.94 13.47
C ARG A 762 -7.93 -15.23 13.79
N GLU A 763 -7.92 -16.20 12.90
CA GLU A 763 -8.68 -17.47 13.03
C GLU A 763 -7.85 -18.59 13.68
N GLU A 764 -6.53 -18.39 13.85
CA GLU A 764 -5.60 -19.34 14.45
C GLU A 764 -5.55 -19.20 15.98
N ILE A 765 -6.49 -19.87 16.65
CA ILE A 765 -6.68 -19.75 18.10
C ILE A 765 -5.75 -20.69 18.89
N THR A 766 -5.35 -21.82 18.30
CA THR A 766 -4.58 -22.88 18.98
C THR A 766 -3.07 -22.78 18.81
N ASN A 767 -2.57 -22.35 17.64
CA ASN A 767 -1.15 -22.22 17.33
C ASN A 767 -0.82 -20.77 16.92
N ARG A 768 -0.68 -19.87 17.89
CA ARG A 768 -0.32 -18.47 17.57
C ARG A 768 1.11 -18.39 17.02
N LEU A 769 1.23 -17.92 15.80
CA LEU A 769 2.50 -17.64 15.14
C LEU A 769 3.39 -16.72 16.00
N ILE A 770 4.63 -17.13 16.23
CA ILE A 770 5.59 -16.34 17.03
C ILE A 770 6.08 -15.13 16.24
N GLY A 771 6.38 -14.01 16.91
CA GLY A 771 7.05 -12.87 16.27
C GLY A 771 8.55 -13.10 16.01
N PRO A 772 9.19 -12.29 15.15
CA PRO A 772 10.58 -12.46 14.71
C PRO A 772 11.62 -12.39 15.83
N LYS A 773 11.33 -11.68 16.93
CA LYS A 773 12.20 -11.70 18.11
C LYS A 773 12.21 -13.07 18.79
N THR A 774 11.03 -13.66 18.99
CA THR A 774 10.90 -14.98 19.61
C THR A 774 11.59 -16.05 18.76
N ALA A 775 11.52 -15.93 17.44
CA ALA A 775 12.26 -16.78 16.52
C ALA A 775 13.78 -16.67 16.75
N ARG A 776 14.33 -15.45 16.79
CA ARG A 776 15.75 -15.20 17.10
C ARG A 776 16.18 -15.77 18.45
N ASP A 777 15.41 -15.51 19.51
CA ASP A 777 15.71 -16.01 20.85
C ASP A 777 15.72 -17.56 20.89
N SER A 778 14.82 -18.21 20.12
CA SER A 778 14.75 -19.69 20.03
C SER A 778 15.96 -20.26 19.30
N TYR A 779 16.33 -19.66 18.16
CA TYR A 779 17.52 -20.04 17.39
C TYR A 779 18.81 -19.88 18.21
N GLU A 780 18.99 -18.75 18.90
CA GLU A 780 20.17 -18.51 19.76
C GLU A 780 20.23 -19.51 20.93
N SER A 781 19.07 -19.88 21.49
CA SER A 781 18.98 -20.86 22.57
C SER A 781 19.41 -22.25 22.12
N GLU A 782 18.90 -22.74 20.98
CA GLU A 782 19.25 -24.08 20.48
C GLU A 782 20.71 -24.14 20.00
N ALA A 783 21.17 -23.14 19.24
CA ALA A 783 22.53 -23.10 18.72
C ALA A 783 23.58 -22.48 19.68
N THR A 784 23.27 -22.34 20.99
CA THR A 784 24.09 -21.59 21.97
C THR A 784 25.57 -21.99 21.96
N GLN A 785 25.87 -23.29 21.83
CA GLN A 785 27.26 -23.77 21.84
C GLN A 785 28.04 -23.25 20.63
N ILE A 786 27.45 -23.30 19.42
CA ILE A 786 28.08 -22.86 18.18
C ILE A 786 28.16 -21.33 18.17
N PHE A 787 27.09 -20.63 18.56
CA PHE A 787 27.08 -19.17 18.70
C PHE A 787 28.24 -18.66 19.56
N SER A 788 28.56 -19.34 20.67
CA SER A 788 29.67 -18.96 21.55
C SER A 788 31.06 -19.05 20.91
N LEU A 789 31.19 -19.82 19.82
CA LEU A 789 32.42 -19.97 19.05
C LEU A 789 32.56 -18.93 17.93
N ILE A 790 31.46 -18.31 17.51
CA ILE A 790 31.43 -17.28 16.47
C ILE A 790 31.95 -15.97 17.05
N LYS A 791 33.14 -15.57 16.62
CA LYS A 791 33.76 -14.32 17.08
C LYS A 791 32.98 -13.11 16.56
N GLY A 792 32.46 -12.29 17.46
CA GLY A 792 31.69 -11.09 17.09
C GLY A 792 30.40 -11.43 16.35
N ALA A 793 29.70 -12.48 16.81
CA ALA A 793 28.44 -12.94 16.23
C ALA A 793 27.42 -11.79 16.09
N ARG A 794 26.84 -11.68 14.90
CA ARG A 794 25.77 -10.72 14.58
C ARG A 794 24.73 -11.44 13.73
N ASN A 795 23.46 -11.40 14.17
CA ASN A 795 22.36 -11.85 13.32
C ASN A 795 22.05 -10.79 12.26
N GLY A 796 21.77 -11.25 11.04
CA GLY A 796 21.26 -10.42 9.95
C GLY A 796 19.74 -10.28 9.99
N ASN A 797 19.17 -9.99 8.82
CA ASN A 797 17.72 -9.85 8.65
C ASN A 797 17.00 -11.14 9.06
N THR A 798 15.86 -10.99 9.73
CA THR A 798 14.95 -12.11 10.01
C THR A 798 13.86 -12.12 8.95
N LEU A 799 13.97 -13.02 7.99
CA LEU A 799 13.09 -13.10 6.83
C LEU A 799 12.11 -14.27 7.01
N VAL A 800 10.99 -14.26 6.28
CA VAL A 800 9.93 -15.25 6.40
C VAL A 800 9.69 -15.93 5.05
N TYR A 801 9.66 -17.26 5.07
CA TYR A 801 9.46 -18.08 3.88
C TYR A 801 8.43 -19.19 4.15
N PRO A 802 7.57 -19.52 3.17
CA PRO A 802 6.73 -20.70 3.24
C PRO A 802 7.56 -21.92 2.82
N LEU A 803 7.84 -22.81 3.75
CA LEU A 803 8.61 -24.04 3.54
C LEU A 803 7.93 -25.18 4.28
N LEU A 804 7.95 -26.41 3.76
CA LEU A 804 7.38 -27.60 4.41
C LEU A 804 5.91 -27.39 4.82
N SER A 805 5.12 -26.75 3.96
CA SER A 805 3.72 -26.38 4.22
C SER A 805 3.49 -25.59 5.53
N SER A 806 4.53 -24.91 6.01
CA SER A 806 4.54 -24.10 7.23
C SER A 806 5.29 -22.79 6.98
N ILE A 807 5.36 -21.93 8.01
CA ILE A 807 6.05 -20.65 7.98
C ILE A 807 7.36 -20.77 8.75
N TYR A 808 8.47 -20.48 8.08
CA TYR A 808 9.79 -20.50 8.68
C TYR A 808 10.45 -19.12 8.68
N TYR A 809 11.01 -18.76 9.83
CA TYR A 809 11.90 -17.60 9.97
C TYR A 809 13.32 -18.01 9.60
N TYR A 810 13.88 -17.40 8.56
CA TYR A 810 15.28 -17.53 8.19
C TYR A 810 16.13 -16.43 8.85
N ILE A 811 17.19 -16.83 9.56
CA ILE A 811 18.07 -15.92 10.31
C ILE A 811 19.55 -16.28 10.01
N PRO A 812 20.25 -15.48 9.20
CA PRO A 812 21.69 -15.65 8.99
C PRO A 812 22.48 -15.04 10.16
N THR A 813 23.60 -15.66 10.52
CA THR A 813 24.52 -15.21 11.55
C THR A 813 25.93 -15.06 10.98
N TYR A 814 26.47 -13.85 11.11
CA TYR A 814 27.80 -13.52 10.62
C TYR A 814 28.82 -13.49 11.76
N SER A 815 30.06 -13.90 11.48
CA SER A 815 31.21 -13.49 12.31
C SER A 815 31.69 -12.11 11.89
N THR A 816 32.14 -11.31 12.86
CA THR A 816 32.72 -10.00 12.60
C THR A 816 34.13 -9.95 13.16
N VAL A 817 35.15 -9.90 12.28
CA VAL A 817 36.56 -9.84 12.67
C VAL A 817 37.25 -8.67 11.98
N GLY A 818 37.38 -7.55 12.70
CA GLY A 818 37.82 -6.29 12.10
C GLY A 818 36.79 -5.82 11.08
N ASP A 819 37.25 -5.45 9.88
CA ASP A 819 36.40 -4.98 8.79
C ASP A 819 35.99 -6.11 7.83
N ILE A 820 35.93 -7.36 8.30
CA ILE A 820 35.48 -8.50 7.49
C ILE A 820 34.34 -9.22 8.21
N GLN A 821 33.23 -9.40 7.50
CA GLN A 821 32.15 -10.30 7.89
C GLN A 821 32.19 -11.57 7.03
N ASN A 822 31.80 -12.70 7.62
CA ASN A 822 31.56 -13.95 6.90
C ASN A 822 30.29 -14.60 7.44
N LEU A 823 29.48 -15.20 6.56
CA LEU A 823 28.39 -16.08 6.98
C LEU A 823 29.00 -17.30 7.68
N ASN A 824 28.52 -17.58 8.89
CA ASN A 824 29.10 -18.62 9.74
C ASN A 824 28.07 -19.63 10.25
N LEU A 825 26.81 -19.22 10.32
CA LEU A 825 25.69 -20.07 10.71
C LEU A 825 24.42 -19.47 10.11
N ALA A 826 23.44 -20.30 9.79
CA ALA A 826 22.09 -19.91 9.43
C ALA A 826 21.10 -20.79 10.20
N GLY A 827 19.96 -20.21 10.57
CA GLY A 827 18.91 -20.91 11.29
C GLY A 827 17.56 -20.73 10.61
N PHE A 828 16.80 -21.83 10.55
CA PHE A 828 15.36 -21.81 10.32
C PHE A 828 14.63 -22.06 11.61
N VAL A 829 13.58 -21.28 11.86
CA VAL A 829 12.71 -21.47 13.02
C VAL A 829 11.27 -21.58 12.56
N ASN A 830 10.61 -22.70 12.86
CA ASN A 830 9.19 -22.87 12.54
C ASN A 830 8.37 -21.90 13.39
N GLY A 831 7.53 -21.11 12.72
CA GLY A 831 6.76 -20.05 13.37
C GLY A 831 5.67 -20.57 14.32
N PHE A 832 5.22 -21.81 14.15
CA PHE A 832 4.16 -22.43 14.95
C PHE A 832 4.73 -23.33 16.06
N THR A 833 5.64 -24.25 15.70
CA THR A 833 6.19 -25.25 16.64
C THR A 833 7.40 -24.75 17.41
N ARG A 834 8.10 -23.72 16.90
CA ARG A 834 9.40 -23.20 17.40
C ARG A 834 10.55 -24.20 17.27
N SER A 835 10.39 -25.24 16.46
CA SER A 835 11.51 -26.10 16.09
C SER A 835 12.56 -25.29 15.35
N VAL A 836 13.83 -25.68 15.54
CA VAL A 836 14.98 -24.98 14.98
C VAL A 836 15.85 -25.99 14.24
N GLY A 837 16.09 -25.74 12.96
CA GLY A 837 17.17 -26.36 12.20
C GLY A 837 18.26 -25.33 11.92
N TYR A 838 19.54 -25.67 12.08
CA TYR A 838 20.64 -24.75 11.81
C TYR A 838 21.84 -25.41 11.13
N GLY A 839 22.55 -24.65 10.30
CA GLY A 839 23.65 -25.16 9.47
C GLY A 839 24.61 -24.06 9.03
N GLU A 840 25.61 -24.38 8.21
CA GLU A 840 26.57 -23.39 7.72
C GLU A 840 25.92 -22.36 6.76
N ASP A 841 24.88 -22.79 6.04
CA ASP A 841 24.09 -21.98 5.12
C ASP A 841 22.60 -22.36 5.18
N ALA A 842 21.76 -21.69 4.37
CA ALA A 842 20.33 -21.97 4.30
C ALA A 842 20.01 -23.43 3.94
N ARG A 843 20.81 -24.05 3.07
CA ARG A 843 20.55 -25.43 2.63
C ARG A 843 20.83 -26.42 3.74
N ASP A 844 21.96 -26.27 4.43
CA ASP A 844 22.30 -27.11 5.57
C ASP A 844 21.30 -26.94 6.71
N ALA A 845 20.91 -25.69 7.00
CA ALA A 845 19.91 -25.40 8.03
C ALA A 845 18.55 -26.03 7.73
N TYR A 846 18.13 -26.08 6.45
CA TYR A 846 16.88 -26.71 6.04
C TYR A 846 16.88 -28.23 6.26
N PHE A 847 17.99 -28.89 5.91
CA PHE A 847 18.10 -30.35 6.10
C PHE A 847 18.20 -30.75 7.58
N ASP A 848 18.57 -29.83 8.47
CA ASP A 848 18.63 -30.02 9.92
C ASP A 848 17.25 -29.89 10.61
N ILE A 849 16.21 -29.42 9.92
CA ILE A 849 14.87 -29.21 10.52
C ILE A 849 14.26 -30.54 11.00
N GLU A 850 14.58 -31.68 10.36
CA GLU A 850 14.08 -33.04 10.67
C GLU A 850 12.53 -33.22 10.75
N GLU A 851 11.73 -32.17 10.52
CA GLU A 851 10.26 -32.13 10.58
C GLU A 851 9.62 -32.06 9.17
N PHE A 852 9.76 -33.10 8.36
CA PHE A 852 9.22 -33.13 7.00
C PHE A 852 7.80 -33.75 6.96
N PRO A 853 6.78 -33.11 6.37
CA PRO A 853 5.49 -33.76 6.10
C PRO A 853 5.64 -34.86 5.04
N PRO A 854 4.64 -35.75 4.88
CA PRO A 854 4.69 -36.81 3.88
C PRO A 854 4.84 -36.24 2.47
N GLY A 855 5.80 -36.76 1.69
CA GLY A 855 6.09 -36.29 0.34
C GLY A 855 5.07 -36.75 -0.71
N PRO A 856 5.04 -36.11 -1.89
CA PRO A 856 4.09 -36.46 -2.94
C PRO A 856 4.28 -37.90 -3.42
N PHE A 857 3.18 -38.57 -3.70
CA PHE A 857 3.16 -39.94 -4.21
C PHE A 857 2.06 -40.11 -5.27
N THR A 858 1.99 -41.28 -5.91
CA THR A 858 1.04 -41.54 -7.01
C THR A 858 0.25 -42.80 -6.74
N LEU A 859 -1.04 -42.79 -7.07
CA LEU A 859 -1.98 -43.91 -6.89
C LEU A 859 -2.45 -44.46 -8.24
N ASN A 860 -2.39 -45.79 -8.38
CA ASN A 860 -2.85 -46.56 -9.52
C ASN A 860 -3.75 -47.73 -9.07
N SER A 861 -4.48 -48.33 -10.01
CA SER A 861 -5.31 -49.52 -9.78
C SER A 861 -5.03 -50.60 -10.83
N THR A 862 -5.25 -51.86 -10.46
CA THR A 862 -5.25 -53.01 -11.39
C THR A 862 -6.62 -53.30 -12.02
N ALA A 863 -7.66 -52.49 -11.73
CA ALA A 863 -9.01 -52.67 -12.25
C ALA A 863 -9.09 -52.55 -13.78
N GLU A 864 -9.97 -53.32 -14.41
CA GLU A 864 -10.37 -53.08 -15.80
C GLU A 864 -11.29 -51.84 -15.89
N ASP A 865 -11.48 -51.27 -17.10
CA ASP A 865 -12.38 -50.13 -17.31
C ASP A 865 -13.51 -50.49 -18.31
N PRO A 866 -14.76 -50.72 -17.85
CA PRO A 866 -15.17 -50.90 -16.45
C PRO A 866 -14.73 -52.26 -15.89
N ASP A 867 -14.62 -52.33 -14.57
CA ASP A 867 -14.24 -53.54 -13.83
C ASP A 867 -15.37 -54.57 -13.85
N LYS A 868 -15.06 -55.84 -14.10
CA LYS A 868 -16.07 -56.87 -14.43
C LYS A 868 -16.38 -57.86 -13.32
N ASP A 869 -15.60 -57.87 -12.25
CA ASP A 869 -15.71 -58.85 -11.17
C ASP A 869 -15.69 -58.24 -9.75
N GLY A 870 -15.48 -56.93 -9.64
CA GLY A 870 -15.48 -56.19 -8.37
C GLY A 870 -14.22 -56.44 -7.53
N LYS A 871 -13.09 -56.86 -8.16
CA LYS A 871 -11.85 -57.24 -7.47
C LYS A 871 -10.61 -56.66 -8.15
N PHE A 872 -9.84 -55.85 -7.41
CA PHE A 872 -8.60 -55.26 -7.89
C PHE A 872 -7.72 -54.79 -6.73
N SER A 873 -6.46 -54.47 -7.01
CA SER A 873 -5.52 -53.89 -6.04
C SER A 873 -5.32 -52.40 -6.32
N LEU A 874 -5.34 -51.59 -5.27
CA LEU A 874 -4.81 -50.24 -5.27
C LEU A 874 -3.30 -50.32 -5.01
N ILE A 875 -2.49 -49.65 -5.83
CA ILE A 875 -1.03 -49.65 -5.73
C ILE A 875 -0.57 -48.20 -5.80
N TRP A 876 0.28 -47.79 -4.85
CA TRP A 876 0.86 -46.46 -4.86
C TRP A 876 2.38 -46.45 -4.71
N THR A 877 3.02 -45.33 -5.01
CA THR A 877 4.46 -45.14 -4.75
C THR A 877 4.69 -44.80 -3.28
N GLU A 878 5.86 -45.14 -2.75
CA GLU A 878 6.27 -44.73 -1.39
C GLU A 878 6.30 -43.19 -1.30
N SER A 879 5.76 -42.66 -0.20
CA SER A 879 5.73 -41.25 0.17
C SER A 879 6.84 -41.04 1.18
N GLN A 880 7.75 -40.12 0.88
CA GLN A 880 8.87 -39.83 1.76
C GLN A 880 8.36 -39.29 3.10
N TYR A 881 8.93 -39.71 4.22
CA TYR A 881 8.54 -39.26 5.57
C TYR A 881 7.13 -39.67 6.04
N ALA A 882 6.40 -40.50 5.30
CA ALA A 882 5.15 -41.08 5.79
C ALA A 882 5.43 -42.08 6.93
N ASP A 883 4.65 -42.00 8.01
CA ASP A 883 4.64 -43.02 9.06
C ASP A 883 3.56 -44.09 8.79
N THR A 884 2.44 -43.67 8.22
CA THR A 884 1.27 -44.51 7.93
C THR A 884 0.55 -44.10 6.65
N TYR A 885 -0.31 -44.98 6.13
CA TYR A 885 -1.25 -44.71 5.04
C TYR A 885 -2.67 -45.03 5.46
N GLU A 886 -3.60 -44.10 5.28
CA GLU A 886 -5.03 -44.28 5.46
C GLU A 886 -5.72 -44.43 4.10
N ILE A 887 -6.65 -45.37 3.97
CA ILE A 887 -7.37 -45.64 2.72
C ILE A 887 -8.86 -45.39 2.94
N TYR A 888 -9.44 -44.55 2.11
CA TYR A 888 -10.85 -44.20 2.14
C TYR A 888 -11.58 -44.71 0.90
N GLN A 889 -12.82 -45.18 1.09
CA GLN A 889 -13.77 -45.48 0.02
C GLN A 889 -15.02 -44.62 0.22
N ASN A 890 -15.34 -43.77 -0.75
CA ASN A 890 -16.44 -42.79 -0.68
C ASN A 890 -16.43 -42.03 0.67
N SER A 891 -15.27 -41.50 1.05
CA SER A 891 -15.01 -40.76 2.30
C SER A 891 -15.18 -41.58 3.59
N THR A 892 -15.17 -42.91 3.52
CA THR A 892 -15.19 -43.80 4.70
C THR A 892 -13.86 -44.51 4.82
N LEU A 893 -13.18 -44.39 5.97
CA LEU A 893 -11.92 -45.09 6.24
C LEU A 893 -12.14 -46.61 6.22
N ILE A 894 -11.41 -47.32 5.36
CA ILE A 894 -11.49 -48.78 5.20
C ILE A 894 -10.22 -49.50 5.65
N ALA A 895 -9.06 -48.84 5.69
CA ALA A 895 -7.82 -49.41 6.22
C ALA A 895 -6.81 -48.33 6.66
N GLU A 896 -5.95 -48.70 7.60
CA GLU A 896 -4.79 -47.94 8.06
C GLU A 896 -3.58 -48.89 8.00
N LEU A 897 -2.53 -48.48 7.31
CA LEU A 897 -1.35 -49.30 6.97
C LEU A 897 -0.06 -48.62 7.44
N ASP A 898 0.96 -49.43 7.71
CA ASP A 898 2.32 -48.96 7.99
C ASP A 898 2.98 -48.40 6.70
N SER A 899 3.88 -47.43 6.81
CA SER A 899 4.58 -46.81 5.66
C SER A 899 5.33 -47.79 4.76
N SER A 900 5.67 -48.98 5.26
CA SER A 900 6.26 -50.06 4.46
C SER A 900 5.30 -50.73 3.46
N GLN A 901 3.99 -50.45 3.53
CA GLN A 901 2.97 -51.05 2.69
C GLN A 901 2.43 -50.05 1.66
N THR A 902 2.59 -50.37 0.38
CA THR A 902 2.15 -49.50 -0.73
C THR A 902 1.11 -50.16 -1.65
N THR A 903 0.39 -51.16 -1.13
CA THR A 903 -0.61 -51.92 -1.90
C THR A 903 -1.75 -52.38 -0.99
N TYR A 904 -2.98 -52.30 -1.49
CA TYR A 904 -4.18 -52.74 -0.78
C TYR A 904 -5.18 -53.43 -1.72
N GLU A 905 -5.72 -54.56 -1.28
CA GLU A 905 -6.65 -55.39 -2.05
C GLU A 905 -8.11 -54.97 -1.81
N ILE A 906 -8.86 -54.72 -2.88
CA ILE A 906 -10.29 -54.40 -2.88
C ILE A 906 -11.09 -55.58 -3.42
N SER A 907 -12.19 -55.91 -2.75
CA SER A 907 -13.09 -56.98 -3.18
C SER A 907 -14.55 -56.69 -2.76
N ASP A 908 -15.48 -57.47 -3.32
CA ASP A 908 -16.91 -57.50 -2.98
C ASP A 908 -17.69 -56.22 -3.35
N LEU A 909 -17.25 -55.50 -4.39
CA LEU A 909 -17.97 -54.33 -4.93
C LEU A 909 -19.17 -54.75 -5.81
N LEU A 910 -20.19 -53.89 -5.87
CA LEU A 910 -21.38 -54.05 -6.73
C LEU A 910 -21.31 -53.07 -7.91
N ASP A 911 -22.21 -53.20 -8.88
CA ASP A 911 -22.31 -52.23 -9.99
C ASP A 911 -22.42 -50.79 -9.47
N GLY A 912 -21.49 -49.94 -9.87
CA GLY A 912 -21.42 -48.55 -9.44
C GLY A 912 -20.03 -47.91 -9.58
N ASP A 913 -19.97 -46.61 -9.33
CA ASP A 913 -18.74 -45.82 -9.32
C ASP A 913 -18.25 -45.62 -7.88
N TYR A 914 -16.97 -45.88 -7.64
CA TYR A 914 -16.34 -45.76 -6.32
C TYR A 914 -15.16 -44.79 -6.37
N LEU A 915 -15.12 -43.84 -5.44
CA LEU A 915 -13.97 -42.96 -5.21
C LEU A 915 -13.09 -43.59 -4.11
N PHE A 916 -11.83 -43.82 -4.44
CA PHE A 916 -10.81 -44.24 -3.48
C PHE A 916 -9.81 -43.12 -3.26
N GLU A 917 -9.48 -42.86 -1.99
CA GLU A 917 -8.47 -41.90 -1.58
C GLU A 917 -7.43 -42.64 -0.73
N VAL A 918 -6.15 -42.34 -0.96
CA VAL A 918 -5.05 -42.79 -0.10
C VAL A 918 -4.39 -41.55 0.48
N VAL A 919 -4.26 -41.52 1.80
CA VAL A 919 -3.70 -40.41 2.58
C VAL A 919 -2.44 -40.90 3.28
N ALA A 920 -1.29 -40.34 2.94
CA ALA A 920 -0.05 -40.55 3.70
C ALA A 920 -0.06 -39.64 4.94
N VAL A 921 0.29 -40.16 6.12
CA VAL A 921 0.21 -39.42 7.39
C VAL A 921 1.49 -39.59 8.19
N ASN A 922 1.96 -38.49 8.80
CA ASN A 922 2.95 -38.50 9.89
C ASN A 922 2.56 -37.47 10.96
N GLU A 923 3.40 -37.28 11.98
CA GLU A 923 3.12 -36.32 13.06
C GLU A 923 3.13 -34.83 12.63
N TYR A 924 3.61 -34.54 11.41
CA TYR A 924 3.80 -33.20 10.86
C TYR A 924 2.82 -32.83 9.72
N GLY A 925 2.07 -33.79 9.16
CA GLY A 925 1.08 -33.49 8.11
C GLY A 925 0.49 -34.72 7.41
N GLU A 926 -0.30 -34.44 6.37
CA GLU A 926 -0.93 -35.44 5.51
C GLU A 926 -0.81 -35.07 4.02
N GLU A 927 -0.72 -36.07 3.14
CA GLU A 927 -0.70 -35.89 1.68
C GLU A 927 -1.69 -36.87 1.03
N THR A 928 -2.54 -36.40 0.10
CA THR A 928 -3.69 -37.18 -0.41
C THR A 928 -3.69 -37.35 -1.92
N VAL A 929 -3.99 -38.56 -2.38
CA VAL A 929 -4.24 -38.90 -3.80
C VAL A 929 -5.53 -39.69 -3.99
N GLN A 930 -6.20 -39.50 -5.13
CA GLN A 930 -7.53 -40.07 -5.39
C GLN A 930 -7.67 -40.74 -6.76
N ILE A 931 -8.52 -41.76 -6.86
CA ILE A 931 -8.88 -42.46 -8.10
C ILE A 931 -10.35 -42.88 -8.11
N VAL A 932 -11.00 -42.86 -9.28
CA VAL A 932 -12.39 -43.30 -9.48
C VAL A 932 -12.41 -44.59 -10.29
N ILE A 933 -13.17 -45.61 -9.85
CA ILE A 933 -13.30 -46.91 -10.51
C ILE A 933 -14.78 -47.27 -10.70
N SER A 934 -15.15 -47.62 -11.94
CA SER A 934 -16.50 -48.05 -12.33
C SER A 934 -16.59 -49.58 -12.42
N VAL A 935 -17.58 -50.19 -11.78
CA VAL A 935 -17.82 -51.66 -11.76
C VAL A 935 -19.09 -52.02 -12.54
N GLN A 936 -19.03 -53.01 -13.45
CA GLN A 936 -20.16 -53.54 -14.25
C GLN A 936 -20.07 -55.07 -14.50
N LEU A 937 -20.96 -55.86 -13.89
CA LEU A 937 -20.98 -57.34 -13.93
C LEU A 937 -21.73 -57.94 -15.16
N VAL A 938 -21.34 -59.11 -15.71
CA VAL A 938 -21.87 -59.74 -16.98
C VAL A 938 -22.19 -61.27 -16.86
N ILE A 939 -23.02 -61.88 -17.74
CA ILE A 939 -23.33 -63.34 -17.87
C ILE A 939 -22.48 -64.03 -18.97
N ASP A 940 -22.07 -65.29 -18.76
CA ASP A 940 -21.42 -66.14 -19.77
C ASP A 940 -22.39 -67.17 -20.44
N TYR A 941 -22.23 -67.45 -21.74
CA TYR A 941 -23.14 -68.32 -22.50
C TYR A 941 -22.50 -69.12 -23.66
N GLU A 942 -22.98 -70.35 -23.89
CA GLU A 942 -22.55 -71.23 -25.00
C GLU A 942 -23.75 -72.00 -25.63
N PHE A 943 -23.85 -71.99 -26.97
CA PHE A 943 -24.90 -72.69 -27.73
C PHE A 943 -24.29 -73.58 -28.82
N ASN A 944 -24.57 -74.89 -28.79
CA ASN A 944 -24.01 -75.86 -29.71
C ASN A 944 -25.10 -76.73 -30.34
N MET A 945 -24.98 -77.00 -31.65
CA MET A 945 -25.85 -77.92 -32.39
C MET A 945 -25.03 -78.65 -33.45
N GLU A 946 -25.24 -79.97 -33.57
CA GLU A 946 -24.57 -80.80 -34.57
C GLU A 946 -25.04 -80.45 -35.98
N GLU A 947 -24.12 -80.52 -36.94
CA GLU A 947 -24.33 -80.10 -38.34
C GLU A 947 -24.78 -81.24 -39.26
N GLU A 948 -25.03 -82.45 -38.76
CA GLU A 948 -25.44 -83.61 -39.58
C GLU A 948 -26.51 -84.47 -38.87
N ILE A 949 -27.46 -85.02 -39.63
CA ILE A 949 -28.48 -85.99 -39.19
C ILE A 949 -28.42 -87.20 -40.13
N ASN A 950 -28.28 -88.42 -39.63
CA ASN A 950 -28.26 -89.65 -40.44
C ASN A 950 -29.49 -90.53 -40.16
N GLN A 951 -30.54 -90.43 -40.97
CA GLN A 951 -31.79 -91.15 -40.70
C GLN A 951 -31.75 -92.59 -41.21
N PRO A 952 -32.43 -93.57 -40.57
CA PRO A 952 -33.20 -93.47 -39.31
C PRO A 952 -32.34 -93.73 -38.05
N ASP A 953 -31.02 -93.88 -38.20
CA ASP A 953 -30.14 -94.43 -37.17
C ASP A 953 -29.74 -93.39 -36.10
N ASP A 954 -29.64 -92.11 -36.46
CA ASP A 954 -29.16 -91.04 -35.57
C ASP A 954 -29.83 -89.67 -35.81
N LEU A 955 -29.91 -88.85 -34.75
CA LEU A 955 -30.51 -87.51 -34.73
C LEU A 955 -29.44 -86.47 -34.38
N ALA A 956 -29.62 -85.20 -34.78
CA ALA A 956 -28.65 -84.15 -34.43
C ALA A 956 -28.86 -83.70 -32.99
N LYS A 957 -27.80 -83.70 -32.19
CA LYS A 957 -27.85 -83.22 -30.80
C LYS A 957 -27.71 -81.69 -30.73
N PHE A 958 -28.38 -81.09 -29.76
CA PHE A 958 -28.11 -79.72 -29.34
C PHE A 958 -27.87 -79.60 -27.84
N ARG A 959 -27.06 -78.60 -27.45
CA ARG A 959 -26.75 -78.26 -26.06
C ARG A 959 -26.68 -76.75 -25.88
N VAL A 960 -27.33 -76.26 -24.85
CA VAL A 960 -27.32 -74.85 -24.41
C VAL A 960 -26.76 -74.81 -22.99
N GLN A 961 -25.80 -73.93 -22.72
CA GLN A 961 -25.23 -73.68 -21.41
C GLN A 961 -25.22 -72.17 -21.12
N LEU A 962 -25.74 -71.77 -19.96
CA LEU A 962 -25.80 -70.38 -19.47
C LEU A 962 -25.28 -70.36 -18.04
N GLU A 963 -24.45 -69.38 -17.66
CA GLU A 963 -23.91 -69.27 -16.30
C GLU A 963 -23.80 -67.81 -15.83
N ASN A 964 -24.33 -67.53 -14.64
CA ASN A 964 -24.13 -66.24 -13.98
C ASN A 964 -22.78 -66.25 -13.24
N ILE A 965 -21.77 -65.63 -13.83
CA ILE A 965 -20.38 -65.60 -13.32
C ILE A 965 -20.17 -64.65 -12.12
N ASN A 966 -21.25 -64.04 -11.60
CA ASN A 966 -21.17 -63.21 -10.40
C ASN A 966 -20.74 -64.07 -9.18
N ALA A 967 -19.60 -63.73 -8.58
CA ALA A 967 -19.04 -64.44 -7.42
C ALA A 967 -19.70 -64.03 -6.08
N ASN A 968 -20.51 -62.97 -6.07
CA ASN A 968 -21.24 -62.52 -4.89
C ASN A 968 -22.61 -63.23 -4.79
N PHE A 969 -22.67 -64.33 -4.04
CA PHE A 969 -23.87 -65.14 -3.80
C PHE A 969 -25.06 -64.39 -3.13
N SER A 970 -24.85 -63.14 -2.72
CA SER A 970 -25.86 -62.27 -2.11
C SER A 970 -26.59 -61.38 -3.14
N ALA A 971 -26.07 -61.26 -4.37
CA ALA A 971 -26.62 -60.38 -5.38
C ALA A 971 -27.96 -60.92 -5.96
N GLY A 972 -28.77 -60.01 -6.51
CA GLY A 972 -30.07 -60.36 -7.12
C GLY A 972 -29.93 -61.30 -8.32
N ALA A 973 -30.98 -62.08 -8.59
CA ALA A 973 -31.01 -62.95 -9.77
C ALA A 973 -31.09 -62.13 -11.06
N ILE A 974 -30.47 -62.62 -12.13
CA ILE A 974 -30.69 -62.08 -13.47
C ILE A 974 -31.95 -62.74 -14.04
N GLU A 975 -32.99 -61.95 -14.27
CA GLU A 975 -34.34 -62.43 -14.62
C GLU A 975 -34.64 -62.34 -16.13
N GLN A 976 -35.72 -63.01 -16.56
CA GLN A 976 -36.28 -62.94 -17.92
C GLN A 976 -35.37 -63.47 -19.05
N ILE A 977 -34.61 -64.53 -18.79
CA ILE A 977 -33.72 -65.16 -19.78
C ILE A 977 -34.52 -66.11 -20.67
N THR A 978 -34.51 -65.90 -21.98
CA THR A 978 -35.23 -66.71 -22.97
C THR A 978 -34.31 -67.08 -24.14
N VAL A 979 -34.34 -68.34 -24.58
CA VAL A 979 -33.54 -68.88 -25.70
C VAL A 979 -34.49 -69.50 -26.74
N ASN A 980 -34.41 -69.01 -27.96
CA ASN A 980 -35.17 -69.52 -29.10
C ASN A 980 -34.26 -70.18 -30.14
N LEU A 981 -34.79 -71.21 -30.80
CA LEU A 981 -34.21 -71.93 -31.92
C LEU A 981 -35.18 -71.87 -33.10
N THR A 982 -34.75 -71.28 -34.20
CA THR A 982 -35.47 -71.26 -35.47
C THR A 982 -34.87 -72.29 -36.40
N LEU A 983 -35.70 -73.11 -37.05
CA LEU A 983 -35.30 -74.10 -38.06
C LEU A 983 -36.01 -73.82 -39.38
N TYR A 984 -35.33 -73.94 -40.51
CA TYR A 984 -35.88 -73.63 -41.83
C TYR A 984 -35.36 -74.59 -42.92
N THR A 985 -36.22 -75.01 -43.84
CA THR A 985 -35.80 -75.72 -45.07
C THR A 985 -36.71 -75.39 -46.26
N THR A 986 -36.16 -75.47 -47.47
CA THR A 986 -36.90 -75.24 -48.74
C THR A 986 -37.74 -76.44 -49.18
N HIS A 987 -37.68 -77.56 -48.45
CA HIS A 987 -38.50 -78.75 -48.72
C HIS A 987 -39.83 -78.68 -47.96
N ASN A 988 -40.90 -78.28 -48.65
CA ASN A 988 -42.20 -77.92 -48.05
C ASN A 988 -42.94 -79.05 -47.30
N ASN A 989 -42.60 -80.32 -47.55
CA ASN A 989 -43.19 -81.48 -46.89
C ASN A 989 -42.43 -81.96 -45.63
N THR A 990 -41.32 -81.31 -45.26
CA THR A 990 -40.55 -81.71 -44.08
C THR A 990 -41.30 -81.36 -42.79
N GLU A 991 -41.31 -82.29 -41.82
CA GLU A 991 -41.74 -82.03 -40.45
C GLU A 991 -40.53 -82.10 -39.52
N PHE A 992 -40.40 -81.11 -38.64
CA PHE A 992 -39.38 -81.09 -37.60
C PHE A 992 -39.97 -81.53 -36.28
N SER A 993 -39.22 -82.32 -35.52
CA SER A 993 -39.57 -82.64 -34.14
C SER A 993 -38.33 -82.59 -33.26
N LEU A 994 -38.47 -81.97 -32.09
CA LEU A 994 -37.44 -82.00 -31.05
C LEU A 994 -37.78 -83.11 -30.06
N LEU A 995 -36.81 -83.98 -29.79
CA LEU A 995 -36.96 -85.16 -28.94
C LEU A 995 -36.00 -85.10 -27.74
N GLY A 996 -36.54 -85.45 -26.57
CA GLY A 996 -35.78 -85.56 -25.32
C GLY A 996 -35.65 -84.25 -24.53
N GLY A 997 -35.68 -84.38 -23.20
CA GLY A 997 -35.26 -83.35 -22.23
C GLY A 997 -36.21 -82.18 -21.97
N LEU A 998 -37.27 -81.98 -22.75
CA LEU A 998 -38.14 -80.81 -22.65
C LEU A 998 -39.38 -81.11 -21.81
N THR A 999 -39.42 -80.68 -20.55
CA THR A 999 -40.67 -80.55 -19.79
C THR A 999 -41.12 -79.09 -19.79
N LEU A 1000 -42.31 -78.82 -20.34
CA LEU A 1000 -43.06 -77.54 -20.43
C LEU A 1000 -43.05 -76.90 -21.83
N PRO A 1001 -44.12 -76.16 -22.20
CA PRO A 1001 -44.75 -76.25 -23.53
C PRO A 1001 -43.85 -75.61 -24.59
N LEU A 1002 -43.46 -76.44 -25.56
CA LEU A 1002 -42.93 -75.97 -26.83
C LEU A 1002 -44.03 -75.15 -27.51
N ASP A 1003 -43.95 -73.83 -27.44
CA ASP A 1003 -44.67 -72.97 -28.38
C ASP A 1003 -43.97 -73.16 -29.73
N ASN A 1004 -44.44 -74.15 -30.48
CA ASN A 1004 -43.96 -74.40 -31.83
C ASN A 1004 -44.88 -73.67 -32.82
N ASN A 1005 -44.40 -72.59 -33.40
CA ASN A 1005 -45.05 -72.02 -34.56
C ASN A 1005 -44.34 -72.54 -35.81
N THR A 1006 -45.04 -73.36 -36.57
CA THR A 1006 -44.59 -73.81 -37.88
C THR A 1006 -45.33 -73.05 -38.97
N ILE A 1007 -44.58 -72.38 -39.84
CA ILE A 1007 -45.11 -71.65 -40.99
C ILE A 1007 -44.77 -72.48 -42.24
N ARG A 1008 -45.80 -72.87 -43.00
CA ARG A 1008 -45.65 -73.58 -44.28
C ARG A 1008 -46.08 -72.69 -45.43
N THR A 1009 -45.21 -72.58 -46.42
CA THR A 1009 -45.50 -71.94 -47.71
C THR A 1009 -45.20 -72.95 -48.82
N PRO A 1010 -45.61 -72.69 -50.09
CA PRO A 1010 -45.27 -73.58 -51.19
C PRO A 1010 -43.76 -73.81 -51.36
N ASP A 1011 -42.95 -72.85 -50.93
CA ASP A 1011 -41.52 -72.77 -51.23
C ASP A 1011 -40.61 -73.16 -50.03
N TYR A 1012 -41.13 -73.16 -48.80
CA TYR A 1012 -40.37 -73.54 -47.60
C TYR A 1012 -41.24 -73.88 -46.39
N VAL A 1013 -40.62 -74.50 -45.38
CA VAL A 1013 -41.17 -74.64 -44.03
C VAL A 1013 -40.18 -74.10 -42.99
N GLU A 1014 -40.69 -73.31 -42.05
CA GLU A 1014 -39.96 -72.77 -40.91
C GLU A 1014 -40.64 -73.20 -39.60
N ALA A 1015 -39.88 -73.59 -38.60
CA ALA A 1015 -40.35 -73.91 -37.26
C ALA A 1015 -39.54 -73.17 -36.20
N ASN A 1016 -40.23 -72.44 -35.33
CA ASN A 1016 -39.64 -71.75 -34.19
C ASN A 1016 -39.91 -72.51 -32.90
N TYR A 1017 -38.86 -72.72 -32.09
CA TYR A 1017 -38.91 -73.43 -30.82
C TYR A 1017 -38.31 -72.59 -29.71
N THR A 1018 -39.04 -72.38 -28.62
CA THR A 1018 -38.46 -71.81 -27.39
C THR A 1018 -37.86 -72.92 -26.54
N ILE A 1019 -36.53 -72.93 -26.39
CA ILE A 1019 -35.77 -73.94 -25.67
C ILE A 1019 -35.65 -73.60 -24.17
N VAL A 1020 -35.51 -72.31 -23.85
CA VAL A 1020 -35.55 -71.79 -22.47
C VAL A 1020 -36.51 -70.61 -22.46
N LYS A 1021 -37.46 -70.55 -21.51
CA LYS A 1021 -38.47 -69.48 -21.43
C LYS A 1021 -38.48 -68.84 -20.06
N ASN A 1022 -38.20 -67.54 -19.98
CA ASN A 1022 -38.25 -66.73 -18.76
C ASN A 1022 -37.53 -67.35 -17.55
N ALA A 1023 -36.31 -67.86 -17.76
CA ALA A 1023 -35.47 -68.35 -16.67
C ALA A 1023 -34.88 -67.18 -15.85
N SER A 1024 -34.57 -67.46 -14.59
CA SER A 1024 -33.84 -66.58 -13.69
C SER A 1024 -32.60 -67.31 -13.16
N LEU A 1025 -31.44 -66.67 -13.17
CA LEU A 1025 -30.18 -67.24 -12.68
C LEU A 1025 -29.66 -66.43 -11.48
N VAL A 1026 -29.57 -67.05 -10.30
CA VAL A 1026 -28.86 -66.43 -9.16
C VAL A 1026 -27.34 -66.47 -9.39
N PRO A 1027 -26.55 -65.64 -8.67
CA PRO A 1027 -25.09 -65.65 -8.77
C PRO A 1027 -24.50 -67.06 -8.55
N GLY A 1028 -23.62 -67.48 -9.47
CA GLY A 1028 -23.02 -68.82 -9.48
C GLY A 1028 -23.94 -69.95 -9.96
N GLU A 1029 -25.17 -69.66 -10.39
CA GLU A 1029 -26.09 -70.65 -10.97
C GLU A 1029 -25.91 -70.74 -12.49
N GLY A 1030 -26.01 -71.97 -13.01
CA GLY A 1030 -26.00 -72.23 -14.44
C GLY A 1030 -27.12 -73.18 -14.88
N ILE A 1031 -27.61 -72.99 -16.10
CA ILE A 1031 -28.64 -73.82 -16.74
C ILE A 1031 -28.03 -74.53 -17.94
N ILE A 1032 -28.25 -75.85 -18.02
CA ILE A 1032 -27.84 -76.67 -19.17
C ILE A 1032 -29.06 -77.40 -19.71
N VAL A 1033 -29.37 -77.18 -20.99
CA VAL A 1033 -30.45 -77.87 -21.71
C VAL A 1033 -29.88 -78.63 -22.88
N SER A 1034 -30.35 -79.86 -23.12
CA SER A 1034 -29.93 -80.65 -24.28
C SER A 1034 -31.09 -81.47 -24.82
N GLY A 1035 -31.12 -81.65 -26.13
CA GLY A 1035 -32.13 -82.43 -26.83
C GLY A 1035 -31.64 -82.85 -28.21
N TRP A 1036 -32.53 -83.46 -28.97
CA TRP A 1036 -32.24 -84.00 -30.30
C TRP A 1036 -33.20 -83.42 -31.32
N LEU A 1037 -32.71 -83.12 -32.52
CA LEU A 1037 -33.50 -82.68 -33.66
C LEU A 1037 -33.72 -83.83 -34.63
N ASN A 1038 -34.97 -84.08 -34.96
CA ASN A 1038 -35.40 -85.02 -35.97
C ASN A 1038 -36.11 -84.33 -37.14
N SER A 1039 -35.85 -84.83 -38.35
CA SER A 1039 -36.53 -84.48 -39.60
C SER A 1039 -37.45 -85.62 -40.02
N SER A 1040 -38.53 -85.37 -40.76
CA SER A 1040 -39.35 -86.45 -41.32
C SER A 1040 -38.85 -86.96 -42.69
N ILE A 1041 -37.84 -86.29 -43.27
CA ILE A 1041 -37.31 -86.52 -44.61
C ILE A 1041 -35.78 -86.44 -44.59
N SER A 1042 -35.12 -87.31 -45.37
CA SER A 1042 -33.67 -87.38 -45.59
C SER A 1042 -33.21 -86.68 -46.87
N ASP A 1043 -31.89 -86.49 -47.03
CA ASP A 1043 -31.20 -85.83 -48.15
C ASP A 1043 -31.58 -84.35 -48.36
N ILE A 1044 -31.74 -83.59 -47.27
CA ILE A 1044 -32.07 -82.15 -47.28
C ILE A 1044 -31.10 -81.35 -46.41
N ILE A 1045 -31.06 -80.03 -46.61
CA ILE A 1045 -30.36 -79.10 -45.71
C ILE A 1045 -31.39 -78.38 -44.85
N ILE A 1046 -31.18 -78.37 -43.54
CA ILE A 1046 -31.93 -77.59 -42.55
C ILE A 1046 -31.03 -76.46 -42.08
N TYR A 1047 -31.52 -75.23 -42.14
CA TYR A 1047 -30.86 -74.08 -41.53
C TYR A 1047 -31.37 -73.90 -40.11
N TYR A 1048 -30.50 -73.54 -39.18
CA TYR A 1048 -30.89 -73.23 -37.81
C TYR A 1048 -30.31 -71.90 -37.32
N GLN A 1049 -31.03 -71.22 -36.43
CA GLN A 1049 -30.58 -69.99 -35.80
C GLN A 1049 -30.96 -69.96 -34.33
N TRP A 1050 -29.99 -69.66 -33.47
CA TRP A 1050 -30.21 -69.43 -32.05
C TRP A 1050 -30.44 -67.93 -31.77
N THR A 1051 -31.29 -67.60 -30.80
CA THR A 1051 -31.50 -66.23 -30.32
C THR A 1051 -31.59 -66.23 -28.80
N LEU A 1052 -30.73 -65.47 -28.14
CA LEU A 1052 -30.75 -65.24 -26.69
C LEU A 1052 -31.42 -63.89 -26.39
N ILE A 1053 -32.32 -63.88 -25.41
CA ILE A 1053 -33.05 -62.70 -24.97
C ILE A 1053 -32.89 -62.57 -23.46
N ILE A 1054 -32.43 -61.42 -22.98
CA ILE A 1054 -32.31 -61.09 -21.55
C ILE A 1054 -33.06 -59.78 -21.32
N GLY A 1055 -34.19 -59.84 -20.63
CA GLY A 1055 -35.09 -58.69 -20.49
C GLY A 1055 -35.55 -58.16 -21.85
N SER A 1056 -35.18 -56.93 -22.19
CA SER A 1056 -35.48 -56.29 -23.49
C SER A 1056 -34.38 -56.42 -24.54
N VAL A 1057 -33.22 -56.98 -24.19
CA VAL A 1057 -32.06 -57.12 -25.08
C VAL A 1057 -32.17 -58.43 -25.86
N ILE A 1058 -32.14 -58.35 -27.20
CA ILE A 1058 -32.24 -59.50 -28.11
C ILE A 1058 -30.92 -59.66 -28.86
N THR A 1059 -30.28 -60.82 -28.69
CA THR A 1059 -28.99 -61.17 -29.33
C THR A 1059 -29.21 -62.35 -30.29
N PRO A 1060 -29.38 -62.10 -31.60
CA PRO A 1060 -29.43 -63.17 -32.60
C PRO A 1060 -28.01 -63.72 -32.86
N LEU A 1061 -27.88 -65.04 -32.96
CA LEU A 1061 -26.63 -65.71 -33.27
C LEU A 1061 -26.55 -66.07 -34.77
N PRO A 1062 -25.35 -66.40 -35.29
CA PRO A 1062 -25.19 -66.78 -36.70
C PRO A 1062 -26.05 -67.99 -37.10
N VAL A 1063 -26.50 -68.00 -38.36
CA VAL A 1063 -27.28 -69.12 -38.92
C VAL A 1063 -26.34 -70.28 -39.26
N GLY A 1064 -26.58 -71.44 -38.68
CA GLY A 1064 -25.91 -72.70 -39.00
C GLY A 1064 -26.70 -73.56 -39.98
N THR A 1065 -26.07 -74.63 -40.50
CA THR A 1065 -26.71 -75.62 -41.38
C THR A 1065 -26.53 -77.02 -40.84
N ILE A 1066 -27.53 -77.85 -41.09
CA ILE A 1066 -27.54 -79.27 -40.77
C ILE A 1066 -27.84 -80.04 -42.05
N ASN A 1067 -26.92 -80.92 -42.44
CA ASN A 1067 -27.14 -81.81 -43.57
C ASN A 1067 -27.84 -83.08 -43.07
N VAL A 1068 -29.02 -83.37 -43.63
CA VAL A 1068 -29.76 -84.58 -43.32
C VAL A 1068 -29.48 -85.60 -44.41
N TYR A 1069 -28.95 -86.75 -44.06
CA TYR A 1069 -28.64 -87.86 -44.96
C TYR A 1069 -29.60 -89.05 -44.75
N SER A 1070 -29.73 -89.87 -45.78
CA SER A 1070 -30.58 -91.07 -45.84
C SER A 1070 -30.00 -92.33 -45.21
#